data_AF-A0A7S0D8Y6-F1
#
_entry.id   AF-A0A7S0D8Y6-F1
#
_cell.length_a   1.000
_cell.length_b   1.000
_cell.length_c   1.000
_cell.angle_alpha   90.00
_cell.angle_beta   90.00
_cell.angle_gamma   90.00
#
_symmetry.space_group_name_H-M   'P 1'
#
loop_
_entity.id
_entity.type
_entity.pdbx_description
1 polymer ?
#
loop_
_entity_poly.entity_id
_entity_poly.type
_entity_poly.pdbx_seq_one_letter_code
_entity_poly.pdbx_strand_id
1 'polypeptide(L)'
;AVEPETLARAIRCVEGVLQRVAALRRPALLPPPLLPAKAAEDGEASSVAAASPTPDTRCPAAACASPLFGRLAVDADGGEARIEALAGESQPPPIIRPVELTSVPDSVATVEEASAAMRKAVHCCVLLANQADVLPNTFALRASLLVHLFCSVLPAPLPLNHPERVAKCFWASAVVRYETQAELLRCLRLLLAHFSSTTLSLSATRSFDAARLLSMASLASVADAVLRLRVSDHPSVFCEHYAGAADGPVEPFGFEMGPFAVEAEYLRFHCPERTARLTQTLDYFHGMRETVSDSHLVFRWERGAHFGDGEKRLLSQVCLQMGFPMEDEELPFYLSGESRELSDNYPEMLVMRDIVFMFKALMTPTSDALPELRRWRPRDAALFWKYKPGEGYHAHAFARKLEVHPWKEGDAGDQGGAGSGWRSALGGGFLASLFGAGDARPRCPPSGGNPSNLAGKRVDTEEDVLHLTNLPTFDGLLRPSESELLLTYLTAPYLRVPLVLRHFADAQRVRALGHPEIQGVLDACFFEPGPWQPPGKVEVPACIPAPSRAHMATPAGLLLHELGNAPAPLVDAAEDILAMSLELDTGRHDAPVSAALLYSARLMTRMHAFIRFLLVESGWGKEADFPEEFQKEENVFETDEDAEDESADDDESSQNSLETGPGPGGWAGGSGARGVRCPAAAARPLLHAAHRLRVALDDRVRPTLRRWLATAVRDGAQKAACSLHAHLAYLHWSTPPAALTRRGAQTLLTAQAYILVNHAFTDATDGGASKLRAAGVLVEGESGSVASHDESLGFAPTEIFDLFQRQRASVLRWMETHPERADGVLEEVVRVLTLNSAGSDDFHLDEREERGKTRGKKSGRASRLKATVAATLAKARGASQDKEGDKEEAGVTENVTENATARDPISSIHVDRRWVRVPGPGGVGRFIPESEAAAAAKAAGVPIAKRRDARDAETERRLSPPPVGPAPSPEEEDKRTDVTSDGPSGETSETSGAEKEKSPLSYADWMRSVTTMAVEMEVNAQLGEFTVRKNRLKSLQRSVREMPDFTAALGATLAAHGAAEKRSKRANRR
;
A
#
# COMPACT_ATOMS: atom_id res chain seq x y z
N ALA A 1 -13.55 5.38 -52.27
CA ALA A 1 -12.96 5.91 -51.03
C ALA A 1 -14.10 6.11 -50.03
N VAL A 2 -14.02 5.52 -48.84
CA VAL A 2 -15.04 5.71 -47.80
C VAL A 2 -14.86 7.12 -47.21
N GLU A 3 -15.94 7.88 -47.10
CA GLU A 3 -15.88 9.23 -46.53
C GLU A 3 -15.26 9.22 -45.12
N PRO A 4 -14.32 10.14 -44.81
CA PRO A 4 -13.64 10.20 -43.51
C PRO A 4 -14.61 10.24 -42.32
N GLU A 5 -15.75 10.91 -42.47
CA GLU A 5 -16.78 10.99 -41.44
C GLU A 5 -17.45 9.64 -41.18
N THR A 6 -17.66 8.86 -42.23
CA THR A 6 -18.27 7.52 -42.15
C THR A 6 -17.31 6.55 -41.47
N LEU A 7 -16.01 6.62 -41.78
CA LEU A 7 -14.97 5.85 -41.11
C LEU A 7 -14.83 6.26 -39.64
N ALA A 8 -14.84 7.56 -39.32
CA ALA A 8 -14.79 8.05 -37.94
C ALA A 8 -16.04 7.67 -37.13
N ARG A 9 -17.22 7.58 -37.78
CA ARG A 9 -18.45 7.12 -37.13
C ARG A 9 -18.43 5.61 -36.88
N ALA A 10 -17.88 4.83 -37.81
CA ALA A 10 -17.65 3.40 -37.63
C ALA A 10 -16.65 3.11 -36.51
N ILE A 11 -15.52 3.83 -36.46
CA ILE A 11 -14.51 3.71 -35.39
C ILE A 11 -15.13 4.05 -34.04
N ARG A 12 -15.85 5.16 -33.91
CA ARG A 12 -16.53 5.53 -32.64
C ARG A 12 -17.62 4.53 -32.24
N CYS A 13 -18.30 3.91 -33.20
CA CYS A 13 -19.24 2.84 -32.93
C CYS A 13 -18.54 1.56 -32.45
N VAL A 14 -17.42 1.18 -33.09
CA VAL A 14 -16.60 0.02 -32.69
C VAL A 14 -15.97 0.26 -31.31
N GLU A 15 -15.40 1.44 -31.05
CA GLU A 15 -14.90 1.84 -29.73
C GLU A 15 -16.01 1.83 -28.68
N GLY A 16 -17.18 2.38 -29.01
CA GLY A 16 -18.33 2.37 -28.10
C GLY A 16 -18.94 0.99 -27.87
N VAL A 17 -18.74 0.04 -28.79
CA VAL A 17 -19.09 -1.38 -28.62
C VAL A 17 -18.02 -2.09 -27.80
N LEU A 18 -16.73 -1.86 -28.07
CA LEU A 18 -15.62 -2.43 -27.30
C LEU A 18 -15.64 -1.95 -25.84
N GLN A 19 -15.93 -0.67 -25.58
CA GLN A 19 -16.10 -0.13 -24.22
C GLN A 19 -17.31 -0.74 -23.51
N ARG A 20 -18.43 -0.95 -24.22
CA ARG A 20 -19.62 -1.62 -23.65
C ARG A 20 -19.39 -3.11 -23.40
N VAL A 21 -18.70 -3.79 -24.30
CA VAL A 21 -18.29 -5.19 -24.15
C VAL A 21 -17.29 -5.33 -23.01
N ALA A 22 -16.37 -4.36 -22.82
CA ALA A 22 -15.46 -4.31 -21.68
C ALA A 22 -16.21 -4.07 -20.35
N ALA A 23 -17.20 -3.17 -20.34
CA ALA A 23 -18.06 -2.95 -19.18
C ALA A 23 -18.91 -4.18 -18.83
N LEU A 24 -19.43 -4.90 -19.83
CA LEU A 24 -20.17 -6.17 -19.66
C LEU A 24 -19.26 -7.35 -19.29
N ARG A 25 -17.95 -7.25 -19.50
CA ARG A 25 -16.95 -8.25 -19.12
C ARG A 25 -16.43 -8.06 -17.69
N ARG A 26 -16.75 -6.96 -17.01
CA ARG A 26 -16.50 -6.79 -15.58
C ARG A 26 -17.38 -7.79 -14.80
N PRO A 27 -16.90 -8.40 -13.69
CA PRO A 27 -17.78 -9.12 -12.78
C PRO A 27 -18.93 -8.19 -12.38
N ALA A 28 -20.15 -8.72 -12.31
CA ALA A 28 -21.34 -7.94 -12.06
C ALA A 28 -21.27 -7.29 -10.68
N LEU A 29 -20.82 -6.02 -10.62
CA LEU A 29 -21.03 -5.15 -9.48
C LEU A 29 -22.53 -4.84 -9.41
N LEU A 30 -23.09 -4.95 -8.21
CA LEU A 30 -24.50 -4.72 -7.92
C LEU A 30 -25.00 -3.39 -8.54
N PRO A 31 -26.22 -3.34 -9.10
CA PRO A 31 -26.91 -2.06 -9.21
C PRO A 31 -27.13 -1.49 -7.79
N PRO A 32 -27.10 -0.15 -7.61
CA PRO A 32 -27.24 0.46 -6.28
C PRO A 32 -28.56 0.02 -5.60
N PRO A 33 -28.57 -0.19 -4.26
CA PRO A 33 -29.79 -0.54 -3.55
C PRO A 33 -30.78 0.63 -3.61
N LEU A 34 -32.04 0.32 -3.93
CA LEU A 34 -33.15 1.26 -3.82
C LEU A 34 -33.42 1.52 -2.34
N LEU A 35 -33.24 2.75 -1.89
CA LEU A 35 -33.52 3.18 -0.50
C LEU A 35 -34.99 2.88 -0.14
N PRO A 36 -35.29 2.43 1.10
CA PRO A 36 -36.67 2.21 1.54
C PRO A 36 -37.41 3.55 1.67
N ALA A 37 -38.64 3.60 1.15
CA ALA A 37 -39.52 4.76 1.26
C ALA A 37 -39.95 4.99 2.72
N LYS A 38 -40.05 6.26 3.13
CA LYS A 38 -40.53 6.68 4.46
C LYS A 38 -41.95 6.16 4.70
N ALA A 39 -42.19 5.59 5.88
CA ALA A 39 -43.53 5.27 6.36
C ALA A 39 -44.34 6.57 6.57
N ALA A 40 -45.56 6.61 6.03
CA ALA A 40 -46.51 7.69 6.26
C ALA A 40 -47.63 7.17 7.17
N GLU A 41 -47.92 7.95 8.22
CA GLU A 41 -48.98 7.75 9.19
C GLU A 41 -50.38 7.91 8.56
N ASP A 42 -51.35 7.19 9.13
CA ASP A 42 -52.74 7.09 8.70
C ASP A 42 -53.53 8.42 8.81
N GLY A 43 -54.42 8.70 7.85
CA GLY A 43 -55.46 9.73 8.01
C GLY A 43 -56.19 10.21 6.74
N GLU A 44 -57.38 9.62 6.52
CA GLU A 44 -58.58 10.16 5.85
C GLU A 44 -58.62 10.56 4.35
N ALA A 45 -59.78 10.25 3.76
CA ALA A 45 -60.08 10.17 2.34
C ALA A 45 -60.53 11.50 1.70
N SER A 46 -60.06 11.77 0.47
CA SER A 46 -60.85 12.42 -0.60
C SER A 46 -60.13 12.32 -1.96
N SER A 47 -60.91 12.39 -3.02
CA SER A 47 -60.66 11.86 -4.36
C SER A 47 -60.14 12.87 -5.40
N VAL A 48 -59.37 12.33 -6.37
CA VAL A 48 -59.16 12.73 -7.79
C VAL A 48 -57.91 13.58 -8.16
N ALA A 49 -56.97 12.89 -8.83
CA ALA A 49 -56.02 13.25 -9.91
C ALA A 49 -54.90 14.29 -9.65
N ALA A 50 -53.63 14.10 -10.03
CA ALA A 50 -52.90 13.02 -10.69
C ALA A 50 -51.41 13.17 -10.33
N ALA A 51 -50.83 12.15 -9.68
CA ALA A 51 -49.40 12.07 -9.36
C ALA A 51 -48.80 10.82 -10.00
N SER A 52 -47.59 10.97 -10.54
CA SER A 52 -46.85 9.94 -11.29
C SER A 52 -46.59 8.69 -10.45
N PRO A 53 -46.85 7.47 -10.96
CA PRO A 53 -46.53 6.25 -10.23
C PRO A 53 -45.04 5.92 -10.34
N THR A 54 -44.39 5.74 -9.20
CA THR A 54 -43.14 4.98 -9.07
C THR A 54 -43.34 3.55 -9.62
N PRO A 55 -42.39 2.99 -10.38
CA PRO A 55 -42.56 1.67 -10.98
C PRO A 55 -42.45 0.57 -9.91
N ASP A 56 -43.54 -0.16 -9.71
CA ASP A 56 -43.59 -1.45 -9.03
C ASP A 56 -42.65 -2.43 -9.76
N THR A 57 -41.70 -3.03 -9.05
CA THR A 57 -40.74 -4.01 -9.60
C THR A 57 -41.28 -5.43 -9.66
N ARG A 58 -42.57 -5.64 -9.34
CA ARG A 58 -43.29 -6.81 -9.82
C ARG A 58 -43.47 -6.68 -11.33
N CYS A 59 -43.30 -7.79 -12.04
CA CYS A 59 -43.45 -7.89 -13.50
C CYS A 59 -44.54 -6.92 -13.99
N PRO A 60 -44.25 -5.99 -14.93
CA PRO A 60 -45.18 -4.91 -15.28
C PRO A 60 -46.56 -5.51 -15.52
N ALA A 61 -47.61 -5.01 -14.89
CA ALA A 61 -48.97 -5.54 -15.08
C ALA A 61 -49.36 -5.58 -16.58
N ALA A 62 -48.79 -4.68 -17.39
CA ALA A 62 -48.89 -4.68 -18.85
C ALA A 62 -48.20 -5.86 -19.56
N ALA A 63 -47.10 -6.39 -19.01
CA ALA A 63 -46.44 -7.60 -19.50
C ALA A 63 -47.26 -8.86 -19.17
N CYS A 64 -47.87 -8.91 -17.98
CA CYS A 64 -48.78 -9.98 -17.58
C CYS A 64 -50.12 -9.98 -18.35
N ALA A 65 -50.49 -8.84 -18.95
CA ALA A 65 -51.69 -8.69 -19.79
C ALA A 65 -51.47 -9.08 -21.26
N SER A 66 -50.24 -9.43 -21.66
CA SER A 66 -49.97 -9.93 -23.00
C SER A 66 -50.59 -11.33 -23.16
N PRO A 67 -51.42 -11.59 -24.19
CA PRO A 67 -52.15 -12.85 -24.35
C PRO A 67 -51.24 -14.09 -24.50
N LEU A 68 -49.93 -13.87 -24.66
CA LEU A 68 -48.90 -14.92 -24.78
C LEU A 68 -48.02 -15.05 -23.53
N PHE A 69 -48.19 -14.18 -22.51
CA PHE A 69 -47.39 -14.24 -21.28
C PHE A 69 -47.61 -15.54 -20.51
N GLY A 70 -48.84 -16.09 -20.51
CA GLY A 70 -49.13 -17.40 -19.92
C GLY A 70 -48.36 -18.56 -20.55
N ARG A 71 -47.91 -18.44 -21.82
CA ARG A 71 -47.04 -19.45 -22.44
C ARG A 71 -45.58 -19.39 -21.99
N LEU A 72 -45.15 -18.25 -21.45
CA LEU A 72 -43.84 -18.06 -20.81
C LEU A 72 -43.91 -18.30 -19.30
N ALA A 73 -45.07 -18.04 -18.69
CA ALA A 73 -45.34 -18.20 -17.27
C ALA A 73 -46.24 -19.43 -17.03
N VAL A 74 -45.57 -20.59 -16.98
CA VAL A 74 -46.01 -21.83 -16.33
C VAL A 74 -47.39 -22.35 -16.73
N ASP A 75 -47.39 -23.30 -17.68
CA ASP A 75 -48.42 -24.35 -17.73
C ASP A 75 -47.77 -25.71 -17.40
N ALA A 76 -48.60 -26.62 -16.91
CA ALA A 76 -48.31 -27.90 -16.23
C ALA A 76 -47.47 -28.96 -16.99
N ASP A 77 -46.81 -28.59 -18.09
CA ASP A 77 -46.07 -29.49 -18.98
C ASP A 77 -44.54 -29.35 -18.83
N GLY A 78 -44.07 -28.91 -17.65
CA GLY A 78 -42.64 -28.89 -17.31
C GLY A 78 -41.85 -27.75 -17.98
N GLY A 79 -42.44 -26.55 -18.11
CA GLY A 79 -41.88 -25.43 -18.87
C GLY A 79 -40.43 -25.03 -18.53
N GLU A 80 -39.99 -25.17 -17.28
CA GLU A 80 -38.60 -24.91 -16.85
C GLU A 80 -37.57 -25.70 -17.68
N ALA A 81 -37.84 -26.97 -17.98
CA ALA A 81 -36.92 -27.82 -18.76
C ALA A 81 -36.77 -27.34 -20.21
N ARG A 82 -37.80 -26.68 -20.77
CA ARG A 82 -37.77 -26.10 -22.13
C ARG A 82 -37.03 -24.76 -22.18
N ILE A 83 -37.13 -23.95 -21.12
CA ILE A 83 -36.39 -22.69 -21.00
C ILE A 83 -34.90 -22.97 -20.79
N GLU A 84 -34.55 -23.97 -19.97
CA GLU A 84 -33.17 -24.46 -19.83
C GLU A 84 -32.62 -25.02 -21.14
N ALA A 85 -33.43 -25.74 -21.94
CA ALA A 85 -33.03 -26.22 -23.27
C ALA A 85 -32.78 -25.08 -24.29
N LEU A 86 -33.33 -23.89 -24.06
CA LEU A 86 -33.11 -22.68 -24.89
C LEU A 86 -31.94 -21.83 -24.39
N ALA A 87 -31.45 -22.07 -23.17
CA ALA A 87 -30.24 -21.45 -22.65
C ALA A 87 -29.02 -22.16 -23.26
N GLY A 88 -28.46 -21.62 -24.34
CA GLY A 88 -27.22 -22.17 -24.91
C GLY A 88 -26.10 -22.29 -23.88
N GLU A 89 -25.16 -23.21 -24.13
CA GLU A 89 -24.13 -23.61 -23.16
C GLU A 89 -23.48 -22.42 -22.43
N SER A 90 -23.47 -22.47 -21.10
CA SER A 90 -22.78 -21.46 -20.29
C SER A 90 -21.29 -21.49 -20.61
N GLN A 91 -20.68 -20.32 -20.84
CA GLN A 91 -19.23 -20.29 -20.99
C GLN A 91 -18.68 -20.55 -19.59
N PRO A 92 -17.77 -21.52 -19.42
CA PRO A 92 -17.23 -21.80 -18.11
C PRO A 92 -16.60 -20.52 -17.55
N PRO A 93 -16.87 -20.18 -16.28
CA PRO A 93 -16.28 -18.98 -15.70
C PRO A 93 -14.74 -19.07 -15.75
N PRO A 94 -14.05 -17.92 -15.92
CA PRO A 94 -12.60 -17.90 -15.97
C PRO A 94 -12.05 -18.42 -14.64
N ILE A 95 -11.01 -19.25 -14.71
CA ILE A 95 -10.35 -19.79 -13.52
C ILE A 95 -9.47 -18.67 -12.95
N ILE A 96 -9.82 -18.18 -11.76
CA ILE A 96 -9.01 -17.21 -11.02
C ILE A 96 -8.15 -17.98 -10.01
N ARG A 97 -6.85 -18.07 -10.27
CA ARG A 97 -5.83 -18.57 -9.33
C ARG A 97 -5.77 -17.61 -8.14
N PRO A 98 -5.98 -18.09 -6.90
CA PRO A 98 -5.85 -17.28 -5.70
C PRO A 98 -4.44 -16.69 -5.57
N VAL A 99 -4.35 -15.46 -5.07
CA VAL A 99 -3.07 -14.78 -4.83
C VAL A 99 -2.93 -14.50 -3.33
N GLU A 100 -1.91 -15.08 -2.71
CA GLU A 100 -1.60 -14.91 -1.29
C GLU A 100 -0.42 -13.95 -1.13
N LEU A 101 -0.72 -12.65 -1.01
CA LEU A 101 0.31 -11.62 -0.88
C LEU A 101 1.06 -11.71 0.45
N THR A 102 0.40 -12.19 1.51
CA THR A 102 1.02 -12.44 2.83
C THR A 102 1.89 -13.70 2.88
N SER A 103 2.01 -14.44 1.78
CA SER A 103 3.00 -15.51 1.70
C SER A 103 4.43 -14.96 1.79
N VAL A 104 4.64 -13.73 1.31
CA VAL A 104 5.86 -12.94 1.50
C VAL A 104 5.88 -12.44 2.95
N PRO A 105 6.91 -12.78 3.75
CA PRO A 105 7.00 -12.35 5.15
C PRO A 105 7.30 -10.85 5.25
N ASP A 106 7.03 -10.25 6.41
CA ASP A 106 7.34 -8.83 6.67
C ASP A 106 8.80 -8.58 7.07
N SER A 107 9.54 -9.63 7.43
CA SER A 107 10.96 -9.59 7.79
C SER A 107 11.61 -10.95 7.49
N VAL A 108 12.92 -10.97 7.31
CA VAL A 108 13.71 -12.21 7.16
C VAL A 108 14.92 -12.18 8.10
N ALA A 109 15.24 -13.33 8.69
CA ALA A 109 16.36 -13.49 9.62
C ALA A 109 17.57 -14.19 8.99
N THR A 110 17.37 -14.99 7.93
CA THR A 110 18.46 -15.70 7.23
C THR A 110 18.43 -15.50 5.71
N VAL A 111 19.54 -15.79 5.03
CA VAL A 111 19.65 -15.68 3.57
C VAL A 111 18.72 -16.68 2.86
N GLU A 112 18.46 -17.84 3.45
CA GLU A 112 17.50 -18.83 2.95
C GLU A 112 16.07 -18.30 3.04
N GLU A 113 15.71 -17.63 4.13
CA GLU A 113 14.42 -16.95 4.27
C GLU A 113 14.28 -15.80 3.26
N ALA A 114 15.36 -15.05 2.99
CA ALA A 114 15.37 -14.03 1.93
C ALA A 114 15.14 -14.65 0.54
N SER A 115 15.79 -15.78 0.24
CA SER A 115 15.57 -16.53 -1.00
C SER A 115 14.12 -17.02 -1.12
N ALA A 116 13.56 -17.58 -0.04
CA ALA A 116 12.17 -18.00 0.01
C ALA A 116 11.20 -16.82 -0.17
N ALA A 117 11.46 -15.68 0.46
CA ALA A 117 10.66 -14.46 0.33
C ALA A 117 10.66 -13.94 -1.10
N MET A 118 11.83 -13.85 -1.75
CA MET A 118 11.95 -13.45 -3.16
C MET A 118 11.20 -14.43 -4.09
N ARG A 119 11.35 -15.74 -3.87
CA ARG A 119 10.66 -16.77 -4.67
C ARG A 119 9.14 -16.68 -4.53
N LYS A 120 8.63 -16.45 -3.32
CA LYS A 120 7.19 -16.24 -3.09
C LYS A 120 6.70 -14.93 -3.73
N ALA A 121 7.48 -13.86 -3.67
CA ALA A 121 7.16 -12.60 -4.35
C ALA A 121 7.10 -12.76 -5.87
N VAL A 122 8.04 -13.51 -6.47
CA VAL A 122 7.97 -13.90 -7.89
C VAL A 122 6.68 -14.66 -8.17
N HIS A 123 6.32 -15.65 -7.35
CA HIS A 123 5.10 -16.44 -7.53
C HIS A 123 3.84 -15.55 -7.54
N CYS A 124 3.69 -14.66 -6.55
CA CYS A 124 2.59 -13.69 -6.51
C CYS A 124 2.57 -12.79 -7.76
N CYS A 125 3.73 -12.29 -8.18
CA CYS A 125 3.85 -11.42 -9.36
C CYS A 125 3.49 -12.15 -10.66
N VAL A 126 3.85 -13.43 -10.80
CA VAL A 126 3.49 -14.27 -11.95
C VAL A 126 1.98 -14.48 -12.01
N LEU A 127 1.34 -14.81 -10.88
CA LEU A 127 -0.11 -14.99 -10.83
C LEU A 127 -0.86 -13.69 -11.15
N LEU A 128 -0.42 -12.55 -10.62
CA LEU A 128 -1.02 -11.24 -10.92
C LEU A 128 -0.81 -10.84 -12.38
N ALA A 129 0.40 -10.99 -12.92
CA ALA A 129 0.72 -10.61 -14.30
C ALA A 129 -0.08 -11.42 -15.33
N ASN A 130 -0.28 -12.71 -15.10
CA ASN A 130 -1.00 -13.59 -16.02
C ASN A 130 -2.52 -13.56 -15.86
N GLN A 131 -3.03 -12.78 -14.89
CA GLN A 131 -4.46 -12.60 -14.64
C GLN A 131 -4.90 -11.13 -14.72
N ALA A 132 -4.05 -10.25 -15.24
CA ALA A 132 -4.33 -8.80 -15.35
C ALA A 132 -5.56 -8.44 -16.21
N ASP A 133 -6.04 -9.36 -17.06
CA ASP A 133 -7.25 -9.18 -17.87
C ASP A 133 -8.54 -9.47 -17.08
N VAL A 134 -8.44 -10.20 -15.95
CA VAL A 134 -9.58 -10.62 -15.11
C VAL A 134 -9.54 -10.04 -13.71
N LEU A 135 -8.36 -9.78 -13.15
CA LEU A 135 -8.15 -9.16 -11.85
C LEU A 135 -7.87 -7.66 -12.03
N PRO A 136 -8.55 -6.77 -11.27
CA PRO A 136 -8.25 -5.34 -11.28
C PRO A 136 -6.93 -5.03 -10.56
N ASN A 137 -6.37 -3.85 -10.83
CA ASN A 137 -5.28 -3.23 -10.05
C ASN A 137 -3.98 -4.05 -9.91
N THR A 138 -3.80 -5.08 -10.74
CA THR A 138 -2.64 -6.00 -10.66
C THR A 138 -1.30 -5.28 -10.76
N PHE A 139 -1.20 -4.20 -11.54
CA PHE A 139 0.02 -3.39 -11.64
C PHE A 139 0.37 -2.70 -10.32
N ALA A 140 -0.61 -2.05 -9.68
CA ALA A 140 -0.43 -1.38 -8.40
C ALA A 140 -0.10 -2.37 -7.27
N LEU A 141 -0.80 -3.52 -7.22
CA LEU A 141 -0.53 -4.58 -6.25
C LEU A 141 0.88 -5.16 -6.37
N ARG A 142 1.34 -5.40 -7.61
CA ARG A 142 2.72 -5.87 -7.86
C ARG A 142 3.74 -4.79 -7.49
N ALA A 143 3.50 -3.54 -7.87
CA ALA A 143 4.38 -2.44 -7.53
C ALA A 143 4.51 -2.27 -6.00
N SER A 144 3.41 -2.24 -5.26
CA SER A 144 3.43 -2.12 -3.80
C SER A 144 4.11 -3.31 -3.13
N LEU A 145 3.86 -4.55 -3.58
CA LEU A 145 4.52 -5.74 -3.06
C LEU A 145 6.05 -5.68 -3.25
N LEU A 146 6.51 -5.28 -4.44
CA LEU A 146 7.93 -5.23 -4.77
C LEU A 146 8.64 -4.07 -4.05
N VAL A 147 7.98 -2.92 -3.92
CA VAL A 147 8.51 -1.82 -3.09
C VAL A 147 8.64 -2.27 -1.63
N HIS A 148 7.63 -2.94 -1.06
CA HIS A 148 7.70 -3.49 0.29
C HIS A 148 8.83 -4.52 0.44
N LEU A 149 9.00 -5.42 -0.52
CA LEU A 149 10.07 -6.42 -0.52
C LEU A 149 11.46 -5.77 -0.43
N PHE A 150 11.76 -4.83 -1.33
CA PHE A 150 13.12 -4.27 -1.43
C PHE A 150 13.42 -3.18 -0.39
N CYS A 151 12.41 -2.44 0.07
CA CYS A 151 12.62 -1.34 1.00
C CYS A 151 12.36 -1.71 2.46
N SER A 152 11.53 -2.71 2.73
CA SER A 152 11.11 -3.08 4.10
C SER A 152 11.52 -4.49 4.51
N VAL A 153 11.31 -5.50 3.64
CA VAL A 153 11.51 -6.92 4.02
C VAL A 153 12.98 -7.33 3.94
N LEU A 154 13.66 -7.04 2.83
CA LEU A 154 15.05 -7.46 2.61
C LEU A 154 16.03 -6.54 3.36
N PRO A 155 16.94 -7.06 4.19
CA PRO A 155 17.92 -6.24 4.89
C PRO A 155 18.83 -5.48 3.93
N ALA A 156 19.13 -4.22 4.26
CA ALA A 156 20.08 -3.42 3.47
C ALA A 156 21.51 -3.98 3.65
N PRO A 157 22.30 -4.08 2.58
CA PRO A 157 23.70 -4.49 2.71
C PRO A 157 24.54 -3.39 3.38
N LEU A 158 25.47 -3.80 4.25
CA LEU A 158 26.45 -2.87 4.83
C LEU A 158 27.52 -2.48 3.81
N PRO A 159 28.03 -1.23 3.87
CA PRO A 159 29.12 -0.75 3.00
C PRO A 159 30.35 -1.65 3.05
N LEU A 160 31.10 -1.74 1.94
CA LEU A 160 32.25 -2.64 1.83
C LEU A 160 33.35 -2.34 2.85
N ASN A 161 33.58 -1.06 3.16
CA ASN A 161 34.54 -0.57 4.14
C ASN A 161 34.00 -0.52 5.59
N HIS A 162 32.79 -1.01 5.85
CA HIS A 162 32.22 -0.98 7.20
C HIS A 162 32.99 -1.93 8.14
N PRO A 163 33.44 -1.47 9.32
CA PRO A 163 34.33 -2.24 10.20
C PRO A 163 33.71 -3.57 10.67
N GLU A 164 32.40 -3.57 10.95
CA GLU A 164 31.70 -4.78 11.40
C GLU A 164 30.96 -5.52 10.28
N ARG A 165 31.32 -5.28 9.01
CA ARG A 165 30.67 -5.92 7.85
C ARG A 165 30.67 -7.44 7.97
N VAL A 166 31.83 -8.03 8.29
CA VAL A 166 31.98 -9.49 8.36
C VAL A 166 31.16 -10.09 9.50
N ALA A 167 30.98 -9.36 10.61
CA ALA A 167 30.30 -9.89 11.79
C ALA A 167 28.77 -9.63 11.76
N LYS A 168 28.32 -8.47 11.28
CA LYS A 168 26.93 -7.99 11.44
C LYS A 168 26.21 -7.64 10.14
N CYS A 169 26.85 -7.73 8.97
CA CYS A 169 26.14 -7.59 7.70
C CYS A 169 25.39 -8.88 7.36
N PHE A 170 24.06 -8.80 7.23
CA PHE A 170 23.20 -9.91 6.82
C PHE A 170 23.73 -10.68 5.59
N TRP A 171 24.23 -9.96 4.59
CA TRP A 171 24.70 -10.56 3.33
C TRP A 171 26.18 -10.96 3.34
N ALA A 172 26.99 -10.52 4.31
CA ALA A 172 28.44 -10.79 4.33
C ALA A 172 28.88 -11.71 5.46
N SER A 173 28.09 -11.83 6.53
CA SER A 173 28.36 -12.75 7.64
C SER A 173 27.92 -14.18 7.34
N ALA A 174 26.99 -14.37 6.40
CA ALA A 174 26.51 -15.67 5.99
C ALA A 174 27.48 -16.37 5.02
N VAL A 175 27.58 -17.69 5.14
CA VAL A 175 28.19 -18.57 4.15
C VAL A 175 27.08 -19.46 3.60
N VAL A 176 26.93 -19.50 2.28
CA VAL A 176 25.84 -20.21 1.60
C VAL A 176 26.36 -21.28 0.64
N ARG A 177 25.47 -22.07 0.07
CA ARG A 177 25.77 -22.91 -1.11
C ARG A 177 25.60 -22.12 -2.39
N TYR A 178 26.30 -22.52 -3.44
CA TYR A 178 26.18 -21.90 -4.76
C TYR A 178 24.74 -21.90 -5.27
N GLU A 179 23.99 -23.00 -5.03
CA GLU A 179 22.57 -23.10 -5.40
C GLU A 179 21.71 -21.97 -4.81
N THR A 180 21.98 -21.58 -3.56
CA THR A 180 21.28 -20.47 -2.90
C THR A 180 21.64 -19.14 -3.54
N GLN A 181 22.94 -18.90 -3.81
CA GLN A 181 23.41 -17.70 -4.50
C GLN A 181 22.79 -17.57 -5.91
N ALA A 182 22.82 -18.65 -6.68
CA ALA A 182 22.24 -18.72 -8.02
C ALA A 182 20.72 -18.50 -7.99
N GLU A 183 20.00 -19.07 -7.01
CA GLU A 183 18.57 -18.87 -6.87
C GLU A 183 18.20 -17.42 -6.52
N LEU A 184 18.97 -16.76 -5.64
CA LEU A 184 18.79 -15.35 -5.31
C LEU A 184 18.91 -14.48 -6.57
N LEU A 185 19.99 -14.67 -7.35
CA LEU A 185 20.23 -13.92 -8.58
C LEU A 185 19.15 -14.20 -9.64
N ARG A 186 18.72 -15.46 -9.77
CA ARG A 186 17.60 -15.84 -10.64
C ARG A 186 16.32 -15.13 -10.23
N CYS A 187 16.00 -15.08 -8.94
CA CYS A 187 14.84 -14.37 -8.44
C CYS A 187 14.95 -12.87 -8.66
N LEU A 188 16.10 -12.25 -8.37
CA LEU A 188 16.35 -10.82 -8.61
C LEU A 188 16.11 -10.44 -10.08
N ARG A 189 16.57 -11.26 -11.04
CA ARG A 189 16.30 -11.05 -12.47
C ARG A 189 14.80 -11.10 -12.81
N LEU A 190 14.06 -12.07 -12.25
CA LEU A 190 12.62 -12.17 -12.49
C LEU A 190 11.86 -11.01 -11.84
N LEU A 191 12.25 -10.61 -10.63
CA LEU A 191 11.69 -9.48 -9.91
C LEU A 191 11.99 -8.16 -10.66
N LEU A 192 13.18 -8.00 -11.25
CA LEU A 192 13.53 -6.86 -12.10
C LEU A 192 12.55 -6.72 -13.28
N ALA A 193 12.28 -7.80 -14.01
CA ALA A 193 11.35 -7.78 -15.13
C ALA A 193 9.91 -7.46 -14.67
N HIS A 194 9.50 -8.03 -13.53
CA HIS A 194 8.21 -7.73 -12.95
C HIS A 194 8.09 -6.28 -12.47
N PHE A 195 9.14 -5.73 -11.85
CA PHE A 195 9.14 -4.37 -11.33
C PHE A 195 9.15 -3.35 -12.47
N SER A 196 10.07 -3.51 -13.42
CA SER A 196 10.22 -2.63 -14.58
C SER A 196 8.95 -2.58 -15.44
N SER A 197 8.29 -3.73 -15.67
CA SER A 197 7.02 -3.74 -16.39
C SER A 197 5.90 -3.00 -15.62
N THR A 198 5.86 -3.07 -14.30
CA THR A 198 4.84 -2.37 -13.51
C THR A 198 5.10 -0.88 -13.37
N THR A 199 6.35 -0.47 -13.13
CA THR A 199 6.72 0.94 -12.94
C THR A 199 6.54 1.76 -14.21
N LEU A 200 6.69 1.16 -15.38
CA LEU A 200 6.44 1.78 -16.69
C LEU A 200 5.00 1.59 -17.19
N SER A 201 4.15 0.84 -16.46
CA SER A 201 2.70 0.76 -16.73
C SER A 201 1.87 1.73 -15.89
N LEU A 202 2.48 2.32 -14.85
CA LEU A 202 1.84 3.23 -13.89
C LEU A 202 2.34 4.65 -14.11
N SER A 203 1.43 5.63 -14.01
CA SER A 203 1.81 7.04 -14.08
C SER A 203 2.73 7.42 -12.92
N ALA A 204 3.84 8.09 -13.23
CA ALA A 204 4.84 8.49 -12.24
C ALA A 204 4.40 9.74 -11.47
N THR A 205 3.81 9.54 -10.29
CA THR A 205 3.69 10.61 -9.28
C THR A 205 5.04 10.86 -8.62
N ARG A 206 5.23 12.01 -7.95
CA ARG A 206 6.50 12.30 -7.25
C ARG A 206 6.83 11.27 -6.16
N SER A 207 5.83 10.82 -5.41
CA SER A 207 6.00 9.78 -4.38
C SER A 207 6.25 8.40 -4.98
N PHE A 208 5.63 8.06 -6.11
CA PHE A 208 5.92 6.81 -6.80
C PHE A 208 7.29 6.83 -7.51
N ASP A 209 7.74 7.98 -8.00
CA ASP A 209 9.10 8.18 -8.54
C ASP A 209 10.16 7.93 -7.46
N ALA A 210 9.91 8.47 -6.25
CA ALA A 210 10.76 8.20 -5.10
C ALA A 210 10.83 6.70 -4.78
N ALA A 211 9.67 6.04 -4.69
CA ALA A 211 9.60 4.60 -4.41
C ALA A 211 10.26 3.74 -5.50
N ARG A 212 10.01 4.02 -6.78
CA ARG A 212 10.58 3.21 -7.89
C ARG A 212 12.09 3.31 -7.95
N LEU A 213 12.66 4.50 -7.79
CA LEU A 213 14.12 4.68 -7.88
C LEU A 213 14.82 4.08 -6.67
N LEU A 214 14.27 4.29 -5.46
CA LEU A 214 14.82 3.70 -4.25
C LEU A 214 14.78 2.16 -4.28
N SER A 215 13.68 1.57 -4.75
CA SER A 215 13.59 0.11 -4.90
C SER A 215 14.56 -0.43 -5.95
N MET A 216 14.79 0.29 -7.06
CA MET A 216 15.80 -0.10 -8.05
C MET A 216 17.22 -0.01 -7.49
N ALA A 217 17.54 1.06 -6.76
CA ALA A 217 18.83 1.22 -6.10
C ALA A 217 19.06 0.14 -5.03
N SER A 218 18.01 -0.18 -4.24
CA SER A 218 18.03 -1.26 -3.24
C SER A 218 18.18 -2.65 -3.89
N LEU A 219 17.51 -2.88 -5.02
CA LEU A 219 17.67 -4.12 -5.80
C LEU A 219 19.11 -4.26 -6.30
N ALA A 220 19.70 -3.18 -6.82
CA ALA A 220 21.08 -3.16 -7.32
C ALA A 220 22.11 -3.38 -6.20
N SER A 221 21.94 -2.77 -5.03
CA SER A 221 22.84 -2.99 -3.88
C SER A 221 22.72 -4.41 -3.32
N VAL A 222 21.50 -4.96 -3.24
CA VAL A 222 21.29 -6.37 -2.85
C VAL A 222 21.92 -7.32 -3.88
N ALA A 223 21.79 -7.06 -5.18
CA ALA A 223 22.40 -7.88 -6.21
C ALA A 223 23.94 -7.91 -6.11
N ASP A 224 24.56 -6.75 -5.89
CA ASP A 224 26.01 -6.65 -5.65
C ASP A 224 26.42 -7.43 -4.39
N ALA A 225 25.67 -7.29 -3.29
CA ALA A 225 25.93 -8.02 -2.06
C ALA A 225 25.79 -9.55 -2.23
N VAL A 226 24.82 -10.01 -3.04
CA VAL A 226 24.62 -11.43 -3.36
C VAL A 226 25.78 -11.98 -4.21
N LEU A 227 26.31 -11.21 -5.17
CA LEU A 227 27.53 -11.62 -5.91
C LEU A 227 28.74 -11.81 -4.98
N ARG A 228 28.80 -11.05 -3.88
CA ARG A 228 29.89 -11.12 -2.88
C ARG A 228 29.63 -12.11 -1.74
N LEU A 229 28.56 -12.90 -1.77
CA LEU A 229 28.31 -13.93 -0.78
C LEU A 229 29.45 -14.95 -0.78
N ARG A 230 29.84 -15.40 0.41
CA ARG A 230 30.80 -16.50 0.55
C ARG A 230 30.09 -17.81 0.26
N VAL A 231 30.66 -18.60 -0.63
CA VAL A 231 30.12 -19.90 -1.04
C VAL A 231 30.97 -21.03 -0.44
N SER A 232 30.31 -22.07 0.06
CA SER A 232 30.95 -23.18 0.80
C SER A 232 31.33 -24.38 -0.07
N ASP A 233 30.71 -24.53 -1.24
CA ASP A 233 30.84 -25.69 -2.11
C ASP A 233 31.59 -25.36 -3.42
N HIS A 234 30.88 -24.94 -4.46
CA HIS A 234 31.45 -24.67 -5.79
C HIS A 234 31.29 -23.19 -6.11
N PRO A 235 32.18 -22.30 -5.63
CA PRO A 235 32.07 -20.88 -5.88
C PRO A 235 32.18 -20.59 -7.39
N SER A 236 31.42 -19.59 -7.83
CA SER A 236 31.57 -19.07 -9.20
C SER A 236 32.86 -18.26 -9.31
N VAL A 237 33.68 -18.61 -10.30
CA VAL A 237 34.90 -17.87 -10.66
C VAL A 237 34.60 -16.41 -10.99
N PHE A 238 33.48 -16.13 -11.67
CA PHE A 238 33.06 -14.75 -11.92
C PHE A 238 32.79 -13.99 -10.61
N CYS A 239 32.04 -14.60 -9.68
CA CYS A 239 31.76 -13.99 -8.37
C CYS A 239 33.03 -13.78 -7.55
N GLU A 240 33.98 -14.73 -7.56
CA GLU A 240 35.23 -14.63 -6.83
C GLU A 240 36.11 -13.48 -7.35
N HIS A 241 36.25 -13.34 -8.67
CA HIS A 241 36.96 -12.19 -9.26
C HIS A 241 36.23 -10.88 -8.96
N TYR A 242 34.91 -10.83 -9.15
CA TYR A 242 34.11 -9.63 -8.87
C TYR A 242 34.24 -9.18 -7.42
N ALA A 243 34.22 -10.13 -6.48
CA ALA A 243 34.34 -9.86 -5.05
C ALA A 243 35.77 -9.54 -4.59
N GLY A 244 36.78 -9.80 -5.42
CA GLY A 244 38.20 -9.71 -5.03
C GLY A 244 38.64 -10.85 -4.10
N ALA A 245 37.98 -12.01 -4.18
CA ALA A 245 38.24 -13.19 -3.35
C ALA A 245 38.95 -14.34 -4.09
N ALA A 246 39.14 -14.22 -5.41
CA ALA A 246 39.86 -15.20 -6.23
C ALA A 246 41.35 -15.28 -5.85
N ASP A 247 41.98 -16.40 -6.18
CA ASP A 247 43.42 -16.60 -5.97
C ASP A 247 44.26 -15.68 -6.87
N GLY A 248 45.32 -15.09 -6.31
CA GLY A 248 46.27 -14.25 -7.03
C GLY A 248 46.09 -12.75 -6.80
N PRO A 249 46.78 -11.88 -7.59
CA PRO A 249 46.70 -10.44 -7.44
C PRO A 249 45.37 -9.93 -8.04
N VAL A 250 44.30 -10.00 -7.24
CA VAL A 250 42.97 -9.49 -7.59
C VAL A 250 42.55 -8.34 -6.68
N GLU A 251 41.82 -7.39 -7.24
CA GLU A 251 41.15 -6.31 -6.51
C GLU A 251 39.63 -6.44 -6.72
N PRO A 252 38.81 -5.98 -5.77
CA PRO A 252 37.35 -6.03 -5.92
C PRO A 252 36.86 -5.11 -7.04
N PHE A 253 35.88 -5.59 -7.81
CA PHE A 253 35.16 -4.80 -8.79
C PHE A 253 33.87 -4.22 -8.19
N GLY A 254 33.29 -3.21 -8.84
CA GLY A 254 32.05 -2.57 -8.41
C GLY A 254 31.50 -1.60 -9.47
N PHE A 255 30.44 -0.86 -9.16
CA PHE A 255 29.85 0.12 -10.09
C PHE A 255 29.42 1.39 -9.36
N GLU A 256 29.36 2.50 -10.07
CA GLU A 256 28.94 3.79 -9.50
C GLU A 256 27.40 3.92 -9.52
N MET A 257 26.84 4.58 -8.49
CA MET A 257 25.41 4.90 -8.43
C MET A 257 24.99 6.01 -9.40
N GLY A 258 25.95 6.72 -10.01
CA GLY A 258 25.71 7.81 -10.95
C GLY A 258 24.93 8.98 -10.32
N PRO A 259 23.93 9.56 -11.01
CA PRO A 259 23.20 10.73 -10.52
C PRO A 259 22.23 10.45 -9.37
N PHE A 260 22.13 9.21 -8.87
CA PHE A 260 21.09 8.81 -7.92
C PHE A 260 21.08 9.65 -6.64
N ALA A 261 22.25 9.95 -6.07
CA ALA A 261 22.36 10.75 -4.84
C ALA A 261 21.78 12.16 -5.01
N VAL A 262 22.08 12.81 -6.15
CA VAL A 262 21.57 14.16 -6.48
C VAL A 262 20.08 14.12 -6.79
N GLU A 263 19.61 13.11 -7.52
CA GLU A 263 18.18 12.96 -7.78
C GLU A 263 17.40 12.72 -6.48
N ALA A 264 17.97 11.96 -5.54
CA ALA A 264 17.34 11.61 -4.27
C ALA A 264 17.04 12.83 -3.39
N GLU A 265 17.78 13.93 -3.52
CA GLU A 265 17.55 15.18 -2.77
C GLU A 265 16.12 15.72 -2.94
N TYR A 266 15.53 15.51 -4.12
CA TYR A 266 14.21 16.02 -4.51
C TYR A 266 13.13 14.93 -4.60
N LEU A 267 13.45 13.70 -4.20
CA LEU A 267 12.49 12.60 -4.16
C LEU A 267 11.61 12.71 -2.91
N ARG A 268 10.30 12.54 -3.09
CA ARG A 268 9.31 12.69 -2.02
C ARG A 268 9.06 11.38 -1.27
N PHE A 269 9.69 11.21 -0.10
CA PHE A 269 9.52 10.06 0.80
C PHE A 269 8.52 10.37 1.93
N HIS A 270 7.26 9.99 1.73
CA HIS A 270 6.19 10.21 2.72
C HIS A 270 6.24 9.26 3.93
N CYS A 271 7.14 8.28 3.94
CA CYS A 271 7.31 7.34 5.03
C CYS A 271 8.77 7.28 5.50
N PRO A 272 9.02 7.26 6.81
CA PRO A 272 10.35 7.38 7.37
C PRO A 272 11.24 6.16 7.07
N GLU A 273 10.64 4.97 6.91
CA GLU A 273 11.38 3.73 6.62
C GLU A 273 12.09 3.80 5.26
N ARG A 274 11.49 4.49 4.28
CA ARG A 274 12.12 4.72 2.97
C ARG A 274 13.25 5.72 3.06
N THR A 275 13.14 6.75 3.89
CA THR A 275 14.23 7.70 4.13
C THR A 275 15.42 7.02 4.80
N ALA A 276 15.18 6.15 5.79
CA ALA A 276 16.22 5.32 6.39
C ALA A 276 16.87 4.38 5.36
N ARG A 277 16.05 3.69 4.55
CA ARG A 277 16.54 2.82 3.46
C ARG A 277 17.37 3.57 2.43
N LEU A 278 16.98 4.81 2.09
CA LEU A 278 17.76 5.69 1.21
C LEU A 278 19.15 5.92 1.79
N THR A 279 19.27 6.34 3.05
CA THR A 279 20.56 6.56 3.72
C THR A 279 21.44 5.31 3.65
N GLN A 280 20.89 4.14 3.96
CA GLN A 280 21.64 2.87 3.89
C GLN A 280 22.14 2.54 2.49
N THR A 281 21.29 2.79 1.49
CA THR A 281 21.63 2.54 0.08
C THR A 281 22.73 3.49 -0.39
N LEU A 282 22.66 4.77 -0.03
CA LEU A 282 23.69 5.76 -0.34
C LEU A 282 25.00 5.47 0.40
N ASP A 283 24.95 5.15 1.69
CA ASP A 283 26.11 4.74 2.49
C ASP A 283 26.80 3.51 1.84
N TYR A 284 26.02 2.54 1.34
CA TYR A 284 26.55 1.35 0.66
C TYR A 284 27.33 1.71 -0.62
N PHE A 285 26.74 2.52 -1.50
CA PHE A 285 27.37 2.94 -2.75
C PHE A 285 28.59 3.85 -2.50
N HIS A 286 28.54 4.68 -1.46
CA HIS A 286 29.68 5.49 -1.03
C HIS A 286 30.84 4.61 -0.56
N GLY A 287 30.60 3.67 0.35
CA GLY A 287 31.65 2.76 0.80
C GLY A 287 32.18 1.85 -0.32
N MET A 288 31.37 1.50 -1.32
CA MET A 288 31.85 0.83 -2.52
C MET A 288 32.81 1.73 -3.32
N ARG A 289 32.48 3.01 -3.52
CA ARG A 289 33.35 3.96 -4.24
C ARG A 289 34.68 4.20 -3.54
N GLU A 290 34.69 4.22 -2.21
CA GLU A 290 35.92 4.35 -1.40
C GLU A 290 36.79 3.08 -1.42
N THR A 291 36.19 1.91 -1.66
CA THR A 291 36.89 0.62 -1.63
C THR A 291 37.41 0.19 -3.02
N VAL A 292 36.64 0.46 -4.07
CA VAL A 292 36.93 -0.02 -5.44
C VAL A 292 37.73 1.03 -6.22
N SER A 293 38.85 0.61 -6.80
CA SER A 293 39.71 1.48 -7.60
C SER A 293 39.06 1.85 -8.94
N ASP A 294 39.39 3.02 -9.49
CA ASP A 294 38.80 3.54 -10.74
C ASP A 294 38.97 2.60 -11.93
N SER A 295 39.98 1.75 -11.94
CA SER A 295 40.24 0.74 -12.98
C SER A 295 39.38 -0.53 -12.85
N HIS A 296 38.70 -0.72 -11.72
CA HIS A 296 37.84 -1.89 -11.43
C HIS A 296 36.35 -1.52 -11.36
N LEU A 297 36.00 -0.29 -11.73
CA LEU A 297 34.61 0.13 -11.89
C LEU A 297 34.04 -0.32 -13.24
N VAL A 298 33.01 -1.14 -13.18
CA VAL A 298 32.25 -1.71 -14.31
C VAL A 298 30.87 -1.06 -14.44
N PHE A 299 30.20 -1.31 -15.57
CA PHE A 299 28.85 -0.88 -15.92
C PHE A 299 28.66 0.65 -15.90
N ARG A 300 29.65 1.40 -16.38
CA ARG A 300 29.65 2.88 -16.43
C ARG A 300 28.86 3.43 -17.63
N TRP A 301 27.61 2.97 -17.78
CA TRP A 301 26.71 3.33 -18.88
C TRP A 301 26.43 4.84 -19.01
N GLU A 302 26.53 5.58 -17.91
CA GLU A 302 26.45 7.04 -17.81
C GLU A 302 27.68 7.77 -18.37
N ARG A 303 28.81 7.07 -18.56
CA ARG A 303 30.00 7.63 -19.25
C ARG A 303 30.01 7.28 -20.74
N GLY A 304 29.20 6.30 -21.15
CA GLY A 304 28.98 5.92 -22.53
C GLY A 304 28.57 4.46 -22.68
N ALA A 305 28.12 4.10 -23.88
CA ALA A 305 27.72 2.73 -24.21
C ALA A 305 28.88 1.85 -24.71
N HIS A 306 30.14 2.25 -24.54
CA HIS A 306 31.30 1.52 -25.02
C HIS A 306 31.73 0.42 -24.04
N PHE A 307 32.55 -0.52 -24.50
CA PHE A 307 33.21 -1.50 -23.63
C PHE A 307 34.36 -0.82 -22.89
N GLY A 308 34.28 -0.75 -21.57
CA GLY A 308 35.22 -0.03 -20.73
C GLY A 308 36.38 -0.90 -20.22
N ASP A 309 37.39 -0.23 -19.65
CA ASP A 309 38.58 -0.89 -19.11
C ASP A 309 38.28 -1.80 -17.92
N GLY A 310 37.31 -1.44 -17.08
CA GLY A 310 36.89 -2.26 -15.95
C GLY A 310 36.27 -3.58 -16.39
N GLU A 311 35.38 -3.54 -17.38
CA GLU A 311 34.76 -4.75 -17.94
C GLU A 311 35.79 -5.61 -18.64
N LYS A 312 36.68 -4.99 -19.43
CA LYS A 312 37.82 -5.68 -20.06
C LYS A 312 38.63 -6.42 -19.01
N ARG A 313 39.02 -5.75 -17.92
CA ARG A 313 39.85 -6.33 -16.87
C ARG A 313 39.16 -7.49 -16.15
N LEU A 314 37.89 -7.35 -15.79
CA LEU A 314 37.10 -8.40 -15.15
C LEU A 314 36.97 -9.63 -16.06
N LEU A 315 36.55 -9.43 -17.31
CA LEU A 315 36.33 -10.54 -18.24
C LEU A 315 37.65 -11.21 -18.64
N SER A 316 38.72 -10.45 -18.86
CA SER A 316 40.05 -11.02 -19.11
C SER A 316 40.53 -11.87 -17.94
N GLN A 317 40.29 -11.48 -16.68
CA GLN A 317 40.67 -12.31 -15.52
C GLN A 317 39.90 -13.64 -15.50
N VAL A 318 38.58 -13.60 -15.68
CA VAL A 318 37.74 -14.81 -15.70
C VAL A 318 38.11 -15.71 -16.88
N CYS A 319 38.28 -15.15 -18.07
CA CYS A 319 38.68 -15.90 -19.25
C CYS A 319 40.08 -16.50 -19.11
N LEU A 320 41.04 -15.79 -18.50
CA LEU A 320 42.39 -16.29 -18.23
C LEU A 320 42.33 -17.51 -17.30
N GLN A 321 41.56 -17.44 -16.21
CA GLN A 321 41.46 -18.54 -15.24
C GLN A 321 40.79 -19.78 -15.84
N MET A 322 39.78 -19.58 -16.69
CA MET A 322 39.00 -20.68 -17.26
C MET A 322 39.51 -21.18 -18.62
N GLY A 323 40.43 -20.45 -19.25
CA GLY A 323 40.96 -20.78 -20.57
C GLY A 323 40.03 -20.41 -21.73
N PHE A 324 39.13 -19.44 -21.56
CA PHE A 324 38.33 -18.90 -22.66
C PHE A 324 39.18 -17.97 -23.55
N PRO A 325 38.83 -17.80 -24.83
CA PRO A 325 39.38 -16.75 -25.68
C PRO A 325 39.33 -15.37 -25.02
N MET A 326 40.40 -14.58 -25.21
CA MET A 326 40.57 -13.25 -24.61
C MET A 326 40.93 -12.19 -25.65
N GLU A 327 40.58 -12.42 -26.91
CA GLU A 327 40.80 -11.45 -27.96
C GLU A 327 40.00 -10.18 -27.63
N ASP A 328 40.65 -9.01 -27.75
CA ASP A 328 40.03 -7.72 -27.40
C ASP A 328 38.73 -7.45 -28.19
N GLU A 329 38.61 -8.05 -29.38
CA GLU A 329 37.44 -7.97 -30.24
C GLU A 329 36.29 -8.88 -29.77
N GLU A 330 36.59 -9.95 -29.02
CA GLU A 330 35.62 -10.96 -28.58
C GLU A 330 35.01 -10.64 -27.20
N LEU A 331 35.80 -10.08 -26.28
CA LEU A 331 35.35 -9.76 -24.91
C LEU A 331 34.01 -9.00 -24.84
N PRO A 332 33.73 -8.01 -25.72
CA PRO A 332 32.44 -7.32 -25.70
C PRO A 332 31.23 -8.22 -26.01
N PHE A 333 31.43 -9.28 -26.83
CA PHE A 333 30.36 -10.21 -27.20
C PHE A 333 30.00 -11.17 -26.05
N TYR A 334 30.93 -11.44 -25.13
CA TYR A 334 30.59 -12.14 -23.88
C TYR A 334 29.68 -11.29 -23.00
N LEU A 335 29.97 -10.00 -22.85
CA LEU A 335 29.14 -9.11 -22.03
C LEU A 335 27.79 -8.81 -22.69
N SER A 336 27.69 -8.73 -24.03
CA SER A 336 26.39 -8.63 -24.71
C SER A 336 25.57 -9.91 -24.58
N GLY A 337 26.21 -11.05 -24.37
CA GLY A 337 25.58 -12.37 -24.35
C GLY A 337 25.33 -12.93 -25.76
N GLU A 338 25.90 -12.30 -26.80
CA GLU A 338 25.90 -12.86 -28.16
C GLU A 338 26.84 -14.06 -28.27
N SER A 339 27.99 -14.00 -27.58
CA SER A 339 28.81 -15.18 -27.31
C SER A 339 28.34 -15.84 -26.02
N ARG A 340 27.81 -17.06 -26.14
CA ARG A 340 27.10 -17.72 -25.04
C ARG A 340 27.98 -18.44 -24.05
N GLU A 341 29.23 -18.75 -24.40
CA GLU A 341 30.11 -19.62 -23.61
C GLU A 341 30.27 -19.12 -22.17
N LEU A 342 30.53 -17.83 -21.99
CA LEU A 342 30.65 -17.23 -20.67
C LEU A 342 29.30 -17.12 -19.96
N SER A 343 28.24 -16.76 -20.68
CA SER A 343 26.89 -16.59 -20.10
C SER A 343 26.19 -17.88 -19.68
N ASP A 344 26.51 -19.00 -20.37
CA ASP A 344 25.95 -20.31 -20.04
C ASP A 344 26.63 -20.89 -18.79
N ASN A 345 27.90 -20.52 -18.52
CA ASN A 345 28.63 -20.93 -17.31
C ASN A 345 28.45 -19.95 -16.14
N TYR A 346 28.38 -18.64 -16.41
CA TYR A 346 28.31 -17.56 -15.41
C TYR A 346 27.12 -16.61 -15.70
N PRO A 347 25.87 -17.09 -15.60
CA PRO A 347 24.67 -16.29 -15.88
C PRO A 347 24.51 -15.07 -14.97
N GLU A 348 25.10 -15.09 -13.77
CA GLU A 348 25.15 -14.00 -12.80
C GLU A 348 25.72 -12.69 -13.36
N MET A 349 26.68 -12.78 -14.30
CA MET A 349 27.23 -11.63 -14.99
C MET A 349 26.14 -10.85 -15.73
N LEU A 350 25.29 -11.55 -16.47
CA LEU A 350 24.22 -10.93 -17.25
C LEU A 350 23.11 -10.38 -16.33
N VAL A 351 22.82 -11.09 -15.23
CA VAL A 351 21.88 -10.60 -14.19
C VAL A 351 22.34 -9.24 -13.67
N MET A 352 23.61 -9.13 -13.29
CA MET A 352 24.16 -7.90 -12.74
C MET A 352 24.16 -6.76 -13.77
N ARG A 353 24.62 -7.05 -14.99
CA ARG A 353 24.59 -6.11 -16.12
C ARG A 353 23.18 -5.52 -16.32
N ASP A 354 22.17 -6.39 -16.38
CA ASP A 354 20.79 -5.99 -16.64
C ASP A 354 20.20 -5.16 -15.50
N ILE A 355 20.49 -5.52 -14.25
CA ILE A 355 20.07 -4.78 -13.05
C ILE A 355 20.67 -3.37 -13.05
N VAL A 356 21.99 -3.25 -13.24
CA VAL A 356 22.67 -1.96 -13.23
C VAL A 356 22.23 -1.09 -14.40
N PHE A 357 22.06 -1.67 -15.59
CA PHE A 357 21.54 -0.94 -16.75
C PHE A 357 20.13 -0.40 -16.50
N MET A 358 19.20 -1.24 -16.02
CA MET A 358 17.83 -0.77 -15.74
C MET A 358 17.79 0.27 -14.62
N PHE A 359 18.62 0.13 -13.58
CA PHE A 359 18.74 1.13 -12.53
C PHE A 359 19.13 2.50 -13.12
N LYS A 360 20.15 2.52 -13.99
CA LYS A 360 20.61 3.76 -14.65
C LYS A 360 19.62 4.29 -15.69
N ALA A 361 18.99 3.42 -16.46
CA ALA A 361 18.02 3.81 -17.49
C ALA A 361 16.74 4.42 -16.90
N LEU A 362 16.31 4.01 -15.71
CA LEU A 362 15.11 4.58 -15.07
C LEU A 362 15.34 5.99 -14.47
N MET A 363 16.59 6.47 -14.42
CA MET A 363 16.95 7.80 -13.95
C MET A 363 16.95 8.88 -15.04
N THR A 364 16.61 8.55 -16.29
CA THR A 364 16.55 9.52 -17.41
C THR A 364 15.72 10.77 -17.07
N PRO A 365 16.16 12.01 -17.29
CA PRO A 365 15.47 13.19 -16.75
C PRO A 365 14.10 13.48 -17.39
N THR A 366 13.84 12.97 -18.61
CA THR A 366 12.62 13.24 -19.37
C THR A 366 11.74 12.01 -19.52
N SER A 367 10.42 12.21 -19.64
CA SER A 367 9.47 11.11 -19.86
C SER A 367 9.58 10.51 -21.26
N ASP A 368 10.02 11.28 -22.26
CA ASP A 368 10.11 10.83 -23.65
C ASP A 368 11.27 9.84 -23.88
N ALA A 369 12.30 9.92 -23.02
CA ALA A 369 13.38 8.95 -22.93
C ALA A 369 12.89 7.58 -22.40
N LEU A 370 11.82 7.57 -21.59
CA LEU A 370 11.23 6.35 -21.07
C LEU A 370 10.22 5.72 -22.06
N PRO A 371 9.99 4.40 -21.98
CA PRO A 371 8.92 3.74 -22.73
C PRO A 371 7.54 4.39 -22.54
N GLU A 372 6.69 4.29 -23.56
CA GLU A 372 5.31 4.78 -23.48
C GLU A 372 4.50 4.07 -22.38
N LEU A 373 3.51 4.77 -21.84
CA LEU A 373 2.82 4.45 -20.59
C LEU A 373 1.70 3.39 -20.78
N ARG A 374 2.11 2.17 -21.13
CA ARG A 374 1.27 1.05 -21.59
C ARG A 374 1.21 -0.09 -20.57
N ARG A 375 0.20 -0.96 -20.65
CA ARG A 375 0.15 -2.25 -19.93
C ARG A 375 1.25 -3.21 -20.41
N TRP A 376 2.45 -3.06 -19.88
CA TRP A 376 3.61 -3.87 -20.21
C TRP A 376 3.57 -5.22 -19.49
N ARG A 377 3.94 -6.29 -20.19
CA ARG A 377 4.11 -7.61 -19.60
C ARG A 377 5.57 -7.78 -19.14
N PRO A 378 5.85 -8.67 -18.17
CA PRO A 378 7.22 -8.93 -17.73
C PRO A 378 8.17 -9.31 -18.86
N ARG A 379 7.69 -10.03 -19.88
CA ARG A 379 8.48 -10.38 -21.07
C ARG A 379 8.94 -9.16 -21.87
N ASP A 380 8.15 -8.09 -21.86
CA ASP A 380 8.45 -6.88 -22.62
C ASP A 380 9.56 -6.08 -21.94
N ALA A 381 9.76 -6.28 -20.63
CA ALA A 381 10.83 -5.68 -19.85
C ALA A 381 12.17 -6.44 -19.92
N ALA A 382 12.21 -7.62 -20.55
CA ALA A 382 13.44 -8.37 -20.72
C ALA A 382 14.39 -7.62 -21.67
N LEU A 383 15.64 -7.41 -21.24
CA LEU A 383 16.64 -6.71 -22.04
C LEU A 383 17.23 -7.65 -23.10
N PHE A 384 17.30 -7.16 -24.32
CA PHE A 384 18.01 -7.77 -25.44
C PHE A 384 19.16 -6.86 -25.84
N TRP A 385 20.37 -7.42 -25.87
CA TRP A 385 21.58 -6.65 -26.12
C TRP A 385 22.17 -7.00 -27.47
N LYS A 386 22.76 -6.00 -28.12
CA LYS A 386 23.61 -6.16 -29.31
C LYS A 386 24.85 -5.29 -29.14
N TYR A 387 26.02 -5.84 -29.39
CA TYR A 387 27.24 -5.07 -29.47
C TYR A 387 27.57 -4.77 -30.93
N LYS A 388 27.91 -3.51 -31.21
CA LYS A 388 28.39 -3.08 -32.51
C LYS A 388 29.76 -2.43 -32.36
N PRO A 389 30.82 -2.97 -32.99
CA PRO A 389 32.13 -2.34 -32.97
C PRO A 389 32.06 -0.87 -33.40
N GLY A 390 32.62 0.04 -32.61
CA GLY A 390 32.58 1.49 -32.82
C GLY A 390 31.32 2.23 -32.37
N GLU A 391 30.15 1.58 -32.36
CA GLU A 391 28.88 2.17 -31.85
C GLU A 391 28.63 1.83 -30.37
N GLY A 392 29.15 0.69 -29.88
CA GLY A 392 28.96 0.21 -28.51
C GLY A 392 27.76 -0.70 -28.34
N TYR A 393 27.25 -0.79 -27.10
CA TYR A 393 26.13 -1.63 -26.70
C TYR A 393 24.78 -0.98 -26.96
N HIS A 394 23.88 -1.74 -27.58
CA HIS A 394 22.48 -1.38 -27.79
C HIS A 394 21.57 -2.31 -26.99
N ALA A 395 20.96 -1.78 -25.94
CA ALA A 395 19.96 -2.49 -25.15
C ALA A 395 18.55 -2.18 -25.66
N HIS A 396 17.75 -3.22 -25.85
CA HIS A 396 16.37 -3.14 -26.31
C HIS A 396 15.42 -3.78 -25.30
N ALA A 397 14.35 -3.05 -24.97
CA ALA A 397 13.19 -3.55 -24.22
C ALA A 397 12.00 -2.65 -24.51
N PHE A 398 10.80 -3.10 -24.15
CA PHE A 398 9.55 -2.36 -24.37
C PHE A 398 9.35 -1.96 -25.84
N ALA A 399 9.75 -2.85 -26.75
CA ALA A 399 9.75 -2.63 -28.20
C ALA A 399 10.52 -1.38 -28.68
N ARG A 400 11.49 -0.88 -27.89
CA ARG A 400 12.36 0.25 -28.26
C ARG A 400 13.80 0.02 -27.81
N LYS A 401 14.71 0.85 -28.32
CA LYS A 401 16.06 1.01 -27.74
C LYS A 401 15.92 1.81 -26.44
N LEU A 402 16.59 1.34 -25.39
CA LEU A 402 16.73 2.07 -24.13
C LEU A 402 18.11 2.74 -24.08
N GLU A 403 18.16 3.93 -23.49
CA GLU A 403 19.40 4.71 -23.39
C GLU A 403 19.57 5.21 -21.96
N VAL A 404 20.82 5.21 -21.50
CA VAL A 404 21.22 5.85 -20.25
C VAL A 404 21.74 7.22 -20.62
N HIS A 405 21.21 8.27 -20.01
CA HIS A 405 21.71 9.61 -20.28
C HIS A 405 23.13 9.78 -19.72
N PRO A 406 24.04 10.40 -20.48
CA PRO A 406 25.37 10.71 -19.99
C PRO A 406 25.30 11.55 -18.72
N TRP A 407 26.22 11.34 -17.77
CA TRP A 407 26.36 12.13 -16.54
C TRP A 407 27.83 12.31 -16.18
N LYS A 408 28.20 13.48 -15.65
CA LYS A 408 29.52 13.75 -15.08
C LYS A 408 29.42 14.32 -13.67
N GLU A 409 30.30 13.83 -12.80
CA GLU A 409 30.51 14.38 -11.46
C GLU A 409 30.93 15.86 -11.57
N GLY A 410 30.25 16.75 -10.83
CA GLY A 410 30.39 18.21 -10.97
C GLY A 410 29.34 18.91 -11.85
N ASP A 411 28.60 18.19 -12.71
CA ASP A 411 27.37 18.72 -13.35
C ASP A 411 26.27 18.98 -12.28
N ALA A 412 26.48 18.45 -11.07
CA ALA A 412 25.79 18.76 -9.82
C ALA A 412 26.05 20.18 -9.28
N GLY A 413 26.95 20.97 -9.88
CA GLY A 413 27.10 22.39 -9.58
C GLY A 413 27.91 22.72 -8.33
N ASP A 414 28.84 21.85 -7.92
CA ASP A 414 29.72 22.00 -6.74
C ASP A 414 30.60 23.28 -6.68
N GLN A 415 30.52 24.17 -7.67
CA GLN A 415 31.19 25.48 -7.62
C GLN A 415 30.27 26.55 -7.03
N GLY A 416 30.20 26.60 -5.69
CA GLY A 416 30.05 27.85 -4.93
C GLY A 416 28.78 28.68 -5.10
N GLY A 417 27.67 28.12 -5.60
CA GLY A 417 26.38 28.80 -5.70
C GLY A 417 25.25 27.86 -5.30
N ALA A 418 24.20 28.41 -4.68
CA ALA A 418 23.02 27.65 -4.25
C ALA A 418 22.50 26.71 -5.36
N GLY A 419 22.13 25.50 -4.96
CA GLY A 419 21.93 24.33 -5.82
C GLY A 419 21.08 24.57 -7.06
N SER A 420 21.66 24.25 -8.22
CA SER A 420 20.94 24.08 -9.48
C SER A 420 21.52 22.93 -10.32
N GLY A 421 22.22 22.01 -9.68
CA GLY A 421 22.90 20.88 -10.29
C GLY A 421 21.97 19.86 -10.93
N TRP A 422 22.34 19.39 -12.12
CA TRP A 422 21.64 18.39 -12.94
C TRP A 422 20.26 18.78 -13.51
N ARG A 423 19.28 19.16 -12.69
CA ARG A 423 17.91 19.44 -13.18
C ARG A 423 17.73 20.85 -13.75
N SER A 424 18.49 21.85 -13.32
CA SER A 424 18.43 23.18 -13.96
C SER A 424 18.96 23.11 -15.39
N ALA A 425 19.99 22.30 -15.65
CA ALA A 425 20.53 22.14 -16.99
C ALA A 425 19.59 21.39 -17.96
N LEU A 426 18.74 20.46 -17.49
CA LEU A 426 18.00 19.55 -18.40
C LEU A 426 16.54 19.19 -18.02
N GLY A 427 15.92 19.80 -16.99
CA GLY A 427 14.57 19.37 -16.56
C GLY A 427 13.73 20.33 -15.71
N GLY A 428 14.19 21.54 -15.41
CA GLY A 428 13.35 22.63 -14.90
C GLY A 428 12.77 23.40 -16.08
N GLY A 429 11.44 23.55 -16.15
CA GLY A 429 10.71 24.16 -17.29
C GLY A 429 11.15 25.56 -17.72
N PHE A 430 12.07 26.20 -16.99
CA PHE A 430 12.66 27.48 -17.35
C PHE A 430 13.80 27.38 -18.39
N LEU A 431 14.76 26.44 -18.26
CA LEU A 431 15.93 26.39 -19.16
C LEU A 431 15.72 25.56 -20.43
N ALA A 432 14.80 24.58 -20.44
CA ALA A 432 14.40 23.88 -21.66
C ALA A 432 13.71 24.85 -22.67
N SER A 433 12.93 25.81 -22.15
CA SER A 433 12.32 26.89 -22.93
C SER A 433 13.35 27.88 -23.50
N LEU A 434 14.41 28.17 -22.73
CA LEU A 434 15.41 29.19 -23.08
C LEU A 434 16.51 28.69 -24.04
N PHE A 435 16.88 27.40 -24.00
CA PHE A 435 17.99 26.84 -24.78
C PHE A 435 17.60 26.00 -26.00
N GLY A 436 16.35 26.09 -26.46
CA GLY A 436 15.93 25.47 -27.73
C GLY A 436 15.88 23.94 -27.72
N ALA A 437 15.98 23.30 -26.55
CA ALA A 437 15.63 21.90 -26.36
C ALA A 437 14.10 21.79 -26.23
N GLY A 438 13.42 21.73 -27.37
CA GLY A 438 11.96 21.80 -27.46
C GLY A 438 11.22 20.80 -26.56
N ASP A 439 10.03 21.20 -26.09
CA ASP A 439 8.88 20.45 -25.52
C ASP A 439 9.11 19.19 -24.65
N ALA A 440 10.34 18.93 -24.20
CA ALA A 440 10.72 17.70 -23.51
C ALA A 440 10.14 17.71 -22.09
N ARG A 441 9.25 16.74 -21.82
CA ARG A 441 8.51 16.70 -20.56
C ARG A 441 9.36 16.06 -19.45
N PRO A 442 9.40 16.63 -18.24
CA PRO A 442 10.17 16.05 -17.15
C PRO A 442 9.62 14.67 -16.74
N ARG A 443 10.51 13.77 -16.30
CA ARG A 443 10.20 12.38 -15.88
C ARG A 443 9.24 12.29 -14.67
N CYS A 444 9.06 13.39 -13.95
CA CYS A 444 8.05 13.60 -12.91
C CYS A 444 7.76 15.11 -12.75
N PRO A 445 6.63 15.51 -12.14
CA PRO A 445 6.36 16.91 -11.85
C PRO A 445 7.50 17.57 -11.05
N PRO A 446 7.83 18.85 -11.32
CA PRO A 446 8.92 19.54 -10.66
C PRO A 446 8.69 19.71 -9.15
N SER A 447 9.78 19.97 -8.39
CA SER A 447 9.68 20.16 -6.94
C SER A 447 9.02 21.49 -6.58
N GLY A 448 7.97 21.44 -5.76
CA GLY A 448 7.37 22.62 -5.12
C GLY A 448 8.25 23.20 -3.99
N GLY A 449 9.28 22.48 -3.55
CA GLY A 449 10.26 22.98 -2.58
C GLY A 449 11.33 23.88 -3.22
N ASN A 450 11.38 23.92 -4.56
CA ASN A 450 12.28 24.81 -5.29
C ASN A 450 11.51 26.09 -5.69
N PRO A 451 11.87 27.27 -5.16
CA PRO A 451 11.16 28.52 -5.43
C PRO A 451 11.20 28.92 -6.91
N SER A 452 12.21 28.49 -7.66
CA SER A 452 12.31 28.76 -9.10
C SER A 452 11.15 28.15 -9.90
N ASN A 453 10.69 26.96 -9.50
CA ASN A 453 9.58 26.28 -10.17
C ASN A 453 8.24 26.98 -9.92
N LEU A 454 8.08 27.62 -8.75
CA LEU A 454 6.87 28.36 -8.38
C LEU A 454 6.83 29.75 -9.00
N ALA A 455 7.98 30.44 -9.05
CA ALA A 455 8.10 31.78 -9.60
C ALA A 455 8.15 31.81 -11.14
N GLY A 456 8.42 30.67 -11.79
CA GLY A 456 8.66 30.59 -13.23
C GLY A 456 9.92 31.33 -13.70
N LYS A 457 10.78 31.73 -12.76
CA LYS A 457 12.06 32.42 -12.96
C LYS A 457 13.09 31.78 -12.03
N ARG A 458 14.37 31.84 -12.38
CA ARG A 458 15.44 31.36 -11.53
C ARG A 458 15.52 32.17 -10.22
N VAL A 459 15.53 31.48 -9.09
CA VAL A 459 15.60 32.00 -7.72
C VAL A 459 16.58 31.14 -6.94
N ASP A 460 17.74 31.72 -6.58
CA ASP A 460 18.81 31.03 -5.86
C ASP A 460 18.98 31.59 -4.42
N THR A 461 18.61 32.85 -4.23
CA THR A 461 18.75 33.62 -2.98
C THR A 461 17.48 34.42 -2.65
N GLU A 462 17.40 34.91 -1.41
CA GLU A 462 16.34 35.84 -0.98
C GLU A 462 16.34 37.13 -1.83
N GLU A 463 17.51 37.63 -2.23
CA GLU A 463 17.63 38.84 -3.07
C GLU A 463 16.95 38.64 -4.44
N ASP A 464 17.05 37.43 -5.01
CA ASP A 464 16.36 37.11 -6.26
C ASP A 464 14.83 37.18 -6.12
N VAL A 465 14.29 36.83 -4.94
CA VAL A 465 12.85 36.90 -4.65
C VAL A 465 12.36 38.34 -4.70
N LEU A 466 13.14 39.29 -4.14
CA LEU A 466 12.81 40.71 -4.13
C LEU A 466 12.74 41.32 -5.54
N HIS A 467 13.43 40.70 -6.51
CA HIS A 467 13.43 41.13 -7.91
C HIS A 467 12.34 40.45 -8.77
N LEU A 468 11.51 39.59 -8.18
CA LEU A 468 10.38 38.98 -8.88
C LEU A 468 9.29 40.00 -9.17
N THR A 469 8.92 40.12 -10.44
CA THR A 469 7.86 41.02 -10.90
C THR A 469 6.46 40.46 -10.66
N ASN A 470 6.32 39.14 -10.65
CA ASN A 470 5.06 38.43 -10.48
C ASN A 470 5.27 37.35 -9.41
N LEU A 471 4.40 37.33 -8.40
CA LEU A 471 4.43 36.35 -7.33
C LEU A 471 3.24 35.40 -7.46
N PRO A 472 3.41 34.09 -7.17
CA PRO A 472 2.32 33.13 -7.23
C PRO A 472 1.32 33.41 -6.10
N THR A 473 0.09 33.81 -6.45
CA THR A 473 -0.95 34.13 -5.45
C THR A 473 -1.84 32.94 -5.09
N PHE A 474 -1.66 31.79 -5.75
CA PHE A 474 -2.41 30.54 -5.54
C PHE A 474 -3.93 30.79 -5.53
N ASP A 475 -4.47 31.23 -6.65
CA ASP A 475 -5.88 31.63 -6.79
C ASP A 475 -6.33 32.74 -5.82
N GLY A 476 -5.40 33.61 -5.43
CA GLY A 476 -5.66 34.71 -4.48
C GLY A 476 -5.80 34.26 -3.03
N LEU A 477 -5.45 32.99 -2.71
CA LEU A 477 -5.43 32.48 -1.34
C LEU A 477 -4.29 33.06 -0.50
N LEU A 478 -3.18 33.46 -1.15
CA LEU A 478 -2.08 34.19 -0.52
C LEU A 478 -1.96 35.59 -1.12
N ARG A 479 -1.75 36.58 -0.26
CA ARG A 479 -1.39 37.95 -0.67
C ARG A 479 0.02 37.94 -1.27
N PRO A 480 0.37 38.90 -2.16
CA PRO A 480 1.72 39.01 -2.70
C PRO A 480 2.80 39.02 -1.62
N SER A 481 2.61 39.78 -0.53
CA SER A 481 3.56 39.81 0.60
C SER A 481 3.72 38.47 1.33
N GLU A 482 2.65 37.66 1.39
CA GLU A 482 2.69 36.33 2.00
C GLU A 482 3.40 35.33 1.09
N SER A 483 3.17 35.45 -0.22
CA SER A 483 3.84 34.65 -1.26
C SER A 483 5.34 34.95 -1.34
N GLU A 484 5.73 36.23 -1.30
CA GLU A 484 7.13 36.67 -1.23
C GLU A 484 7.84 36.01 -0.03
N LEU A 485 7.22 36.08 1.15
CA LEU A 485 7.74 35.49 2.37
C LEU A 485 7.88 33.96 2.28
N LEU A 486 6.88 33.28 1.70
CA LEU A 486 6.95 31.84 1.44
C LEU A 486 8.13 31.49 0.53
N LEU A 487 8.31 32.21 -0.59
CA LEU A 487 9.44 31.99 -1.50
C LEU A 487 10.78 32.22 -0.80
N THR A 488 10.88 33.28 0.02
CA THR A 488 12.07 33.54 0.85
C THR A 488 12.37 32.37 1.78
N TYR A 489 11.37 31.81 2.47
CA TYR A 489 11.56 30.65 3.34
C TYR A 489 12.07 29.41 2.59
N LEU A 490 11.62 29.20 1.34
CA LEU A 490 12.10 28.10 0.50
C LEU A 490 13.58 28.25 0.11
N THR A 491 14.13 29.48 0.09
CA THR A 491 15.55 29.70 -0.16
C THR A 491 16.47 29.34 1.01
N ALA A 492 15.90 29.12 2.21
CA ALA A 492 16.63 28.80 3.45
C ALA A 492 16.62 27.29 3.74
N PRO A 493 17.61 26.48 3.27
CA PRO A 493 17.44 25.03 3.13
C PRO A 493 17.18 24.29 4.45
N TYR A 494 17.77 24.74 5.56
CA TYR A 494 17.62 24.10 6.88
C TYR A 494 16.33 24.55 7.59
N LEU A 495 16.19 25.87 7.76
CA LEU A 495 15.07 26.47 8.50
C LEU A 495 13.74 26.42 7.73
N ARG A 496 13.73 25.95 6.48
CA ARG A 496 12.52 25.90 5.65
C ARG A 496 11.36 25.17 6.32
N VAL A 497 11.61 24.04 7.00
CA VAL A 497 10.55 23.19 7.57
C VAL A 497 9.78 23.94 8.68
N PRO A 498 10.44 24.43 9.75
CA PRO A 498 9.74 25.18 10.79
C PRO A 498 9.16 26.50 10.29
N LEU A 499 9.85 27.22 9.39
CA LEU A 499 9.36 28.50 8.86
C LEU A 499 8.10 28.35 8.03
N VAL A 500 8.08 27.40 7.09
CA VAL A 500 6.91 27.14 6.24
C VAL A 500 5.75 26.59 7.06
N LEU A 501 6.00 25.70 8.03
CA LEU A 501 4.94 25.18 8.88
C LEU A 501 4.32 26.30 9.73
N ARG A 502 5.15 27.13 10.36
CA ARG A 502 4.68 28.28 11.15
C ARG A 502 3.95 29.30 10.28
N HIS A 503 4.35 29.46 9.01
CA HIS A 503 3.64 30.33 8.06
C HIS A 503 2.17 29.92 7.91
N PHE A 504 1.87 28.62 7.77
CA PHE A 504 0.50 28.13 7.62
C PHE A 504 -0.24 27.87 8.95
N ALA A 505 0.46 27.86 10.08
CA ALA A 505 -0.11 27.86 11.43
C ALA A 505 -0.69 29.25 11.78
N ASP A 506 -1.65 29.71 10.98
CA ASP A 506 -2.35 30.98 11.11
C ASP A 506 -3.80 30.85 10.64
N ALA A 507 -4.72 31.47 11.37
CA ALA A 507 -6.16 31.31 11.15
C ALA A 507 -6.63 31.80 9.77
N GLN A 508 -5.92 32.74 9.14
CA GLN A 508 -6.24 33.22 7.80
C GLN A 508 -5.67 32.28 6.73
N ARG A 509 -4.42 31.83 6.89
CA ARG A 509 -3.69 31.06 5.87
C ARG A 509 -3.98 29.56 5.90
N VAL A 510 -4.46 29.00 7.01
CA VAL A 510 -4.79 27.57 7.11
C VAL A 510 -5.82 27.11 6.07
N ARG A 511 -6.70 28.01 5.60
CA ARG A 511 -7.67 27.72 4.52
C ARG A 511 -7.00 27.45 3.18
N ALA A 512 -5.82 28.03 2.95
CA ALA A 512 -5.05 27.86 1.73
C ALA A 512 -4.51 26.43 1.56
N LEU A 513 -4.47 25.64 2.65
CA LEU A 513 -4.10 24.22 2.61
C LEU A 513 -5.05 23.36 1.77
N GLY A 514 -6.23 23.88 1.39
CA GLY A 514 -7.10 23.22 0.41
C GLY A 514 -6.55 23.23 -1.02
N HIS A 515 -5.57 24.08 -1.33
CA HIS A 515 -5.03 24.25 -2.68
C HIS A 515 -3.95 23.19 -3.00
N PRO A 516 -4.07 22.40 -4.09
CA PRO A 516 -3.16 21.31 -4.41
C PRO A 516 -1.68 21.73 -4.55
N GLU A 517 -1.40 22.91 -5.13
CA GLU A 517 -0.02 23.37 -5.26
C GLU A 517 0.60 23.71 -3.90
N ILE A 518 -0.17 24.29 -2.96
CA ILE A 518 0.31 24.61 -1.61
C ILE A 518 0.59 23.31 -0.84
N GLN A 519 -0.30 22.31 -0.97
CA GLN A 519 -0.04 20.96 -0.47
C GLN A 519 1.23 20.36 -1.08
N GLY A 520 1.48 20.62 -2.37
CA GLY A 520 2.68 20.23 -3.08
C GLY A 520 3.96 20.86 -2.55
N VAL A 521 3.91 22.14 -2.16
CA VAL A 521 5.01 22.89 -1.52
C VAL A 521 5.30 22.34 -0.13
N LEU A 522 4.27 22.19 0.72
CA LEU A 522 4.43 21.62 2.06
C LEU A 522 4.96 20.18 2.01
N ASP A 523 4.38 19.32 1.17
CA ASP A 523 4.87 17.96 1.00
C ASP A 523 6.33 17.92 0.53
N ALA A 524 6.75 18.88 -0.30
CA ALA A 524 8.14 19.00 -0.74
C ALA A 524 9.07 19.42 0.41
N CYS A 525 8.71 20.44 1.18
CA CYS A 525 9.49 20.91 2.32
C CYS A 525 9.73 19.79 3.34
N PHE A 526 8.70 19.00 3.64
CA PHE A 526 8.72 17.97 4.68
C PHE A 526 9.36 16.65 4.22
N PHE A 527 9.03 16.20 3.02
CA PHE A 527 9.31 14.83 2.59
C PHE A 527 10.37 14.71 1.51
N GLU A 528 10.98 15.82 1.07
CA GLU A 528 12.22 15.78 0.29
C GLU A 528 13.41 15.84 1.24
N PRO A 529 14.33 14.86 1.18
CA PRO A 529 15.41 14.75 2.15
C PRO A 529 16.40 15.92 2.05
N GLY A 530 16.52 16.57 0.89
CA GLY A 530 17.57 17.54 0.62
C GLY A 530 18.95 16.90 0.48
N PRO A 531 20.03 17.69 0.51
CA PRO A 531 21.40 17.19 0.34
C PRO A 531 21.74 16.09 1.36
N TRP A 532 22.21 14.95 0.85
CA TRP A 532 22.63 13.82 1.67
C TRP A 532 24.05 14.04 2.20
N GLN A 533 24.25 13.79 3.49
CA GLN A 533 25.57 13.87 4.13
C GLN A 533 26.29 12.50 4.06
N PRO A 534 27.43 12.41 3.35
CA PRO A 534 28.23 11.19 3.35
C PRO A 534 28.76 10.82 4.75
N PRO A 535 29.05 9.54 5.01
CA PRO A 535 29.77 9.13 6.22
C PRO A 535 31.10 9.87 6.35
N GLY A 536 31.37 10.46 7.52
CA GLY A 536 32.60 11.22 7.75
C GLY A 536 32.41 12.38 8.71
N LYS A 537 33.46 13.19 8.87
CA LYS A 537 33.41 14.43 9.67
C LYS A 537 32.81 15.56 8.84
N VAL A 538 31.87 16.31 9.41
CA VAL A 538 31.35 17.54 8.82
C VAL A 538 32.21 18.70 9.31
N GLU A 539 32.78 19.46 8.38
CA GLU A 539 33.51 20.68 8.71
C GLU A 539 32.53 21.82 9.00
N VAL A 540 32.69 22.46 10.17
CA VAL A 540 31.92 23.64 10.52
C VAL A 540 32.42 24.82 9.68
N PRO A 541 31.54 25.60 9.05
CA PRO A 541 31.96 26.73 8.22
C PRO A 541 32.75 27.76 9.05
N ALA A 542 33.91 28.16 8.53
CA ALA A 542 34.82 29.09 9.21
C ALA A 542 34.50 30.58 8.98
N CYS A 543 33.63 30.90 8.01
CA CYS A 543 33.24 32.27 7.68
C CYS A 543 31.74 32.35 7.34
N ILE A 544 31.17 33.55 7.47
CA ILE A 544 29.78 33.86 7.15
C ILE A 544 29.78 34.99 6.09
N PRO A 545 29.10 34.82 4.93
CA PRO A 545 28.43 33.59 4.49
C PRO A 545 29.43 32.46 4.15
N ALA A 546 29.02 31.21 4.38
CA ALA A 546 29.84 30.05 4.09
C ALA A 546 30.07 29.87 2.57
N PRO A 547 31.25 29.40 2.12
CA PRO A 547 31.56 29.24 0.70
C PRO A 547 30.78 28.08 0.04
N SER A 548 30.29 27.13 0.82
CA SER A 548 29.44 26.04 0.35
C SER A 548 28.36 25.73 1.38
N ARG A 549 27.25 25.14 0.92
CA ARG A 549 26.14 24.65 1.76
C ARG A 549 26.30 23.17 2.15
N ALA A 550 27.43 22.55 1.84
CA ALA A 550 27.68 21.12 2.11
C ALA A 550 27.58 20.79 3.61
N HIS A 551 27.93 21.73 4.48
CA HIS A 551 27.79 21.62 5.93
C HIS A 551 26.33 21.53 6.42
N MET A 552 25.35 21.83 5.57
CA MET A 552 23.90 21.76 5.86
C MET A 552 23.28 20.42 5.43
N ALA A 553 24.06 19.52 4.84
CA ALA A 553 23.59 18.20 4.43
C ALA A 553 23.25 17.33 5.65
N THR A 554 22.29 16.42 5.51
CA THR A 554 21.87 15.54 6.61
C THR A 554 21.92 14.06 6.18
N PRO A 555 22.15 13.11 7.12
CA PRO A 555 22.20 11.70 6.77
C PRO A 555 20.84 11.12 6.35
N ALA A 556 19.79 11.44 7.11
CA ALA A 556 18.45 10.87 6.98
C ALA A 556 17.38 11.92 6.63
N GLY A 557 17.80 13.00 5.98
CA GLY A 557 16.91 14.07 5.54
C GLY A 557 16.52 15.07 6.63
N LEU A 558 16.04 16.23 6.16
CA LEU A 558 15.79 17.40 7.02
C LEU A 558 14.75 17.17 8.11
N LEU A 559 13.62 16.51 7.80
CA LEU A 559 12.54 16.32 8.80
C LEU A 559 12.97 15.45 9.98
N LEU A 560 13.66 14.33 9.74
CA LEU A 560 14.17 13.47 10.82
C LEU A 560 15.23 14.20 11.65
N HIS A 561 16.07 15.00 10.98
CA HIS A 561 17.06 15.82 11.67
C HIS A 561 16.41 16.88 12.57
N GLU A 562 15.44 17.65 12.07
CA GLU A 562 14.74 18.68 12.85
C GLU A 562 13.96 18.10 14.02
N LEU A 563 13.20 17.01 13.80
CA LEU A 563 12.49 16.32 14.88
C LEU A 563 13.43 15.75 15.94
N GLY A 564 14.62 15.26 15.55
CA GLY A 564 15.60 14.74 16.48
C GLY A 564 16.26 15.80 17.36
N ASN A 565 16.38 17.05 16.87
CA ASN A 565 17.15 18.09 17.57
C ASN A 565 16.27 19.20 18.18
N ALA A 566 15.19 19.60 17.50
CA ALA A 566 14.31 20.69 17.92
C ALA A 566 12.83 20.40 17.57
N PRO A 567 12.20 19.40 18.23
CA PRO A 567 10.85 18.97 17.85
C PRO A 567 9.73 19.97 18.19
N ALA A 568 9.87 20.79 19.25
CA ALA A 568 8.78 21.61 19.77
C ALA A 568 8.17 22.58 18.74
N PRO A 569 8.95 23.42 18.02
CA PRO A 569 8.38 24.35 17.05
C PRO A 569 7.60 23.66 15.91
N LEU A 570 8.01 22.45 15.53
CA LEU A 570 7.35 21.69 14.48
C LEU A 570 6.03 21.12 15.00
N VAL A 571 6.05 20.49 16.17
CA VAL A 571 4.87 19.85 16.76
C VAL A 571 3.81 20.87 17.13
N ASP A 572 4.21 21.99 17.74
CA ASP A 572 3.26 23.03 18.17
C ASP A 572 2.59 23.69 16.95
N ALA A 573 3.34 24.02 15.89
CA ALA A 573 2.76 24.57 14.66
C ALA A 573 1.85 23.56 13.95
N ALA A 574 2.18 22.27 14.02
CA ALA A 574 1.34 21.19 13.49
C ALA A 574 0.02 21.05 14.26
N GLU A 575 0.06 21.09 15.58
CA GLU A 575 -1.14 21.08 16.44
C GLU A 575 -2.02 22.30 16.17
N ASP A 576 -1.43 23.49 16.06
CA ASP A 576 -2.12 24.72 15.69
C ASP A 576 -2.86 24.56 14.34
N ILE A 577 -2.17 24.08 13.31
CA ILE A 577 -2.77 23.84 11.98
C ILE A 577 -3.95 22.87 12.08
N LEU A 578 -3.80 21.78 12.81
CA LEU A 578 -4.85 20.79 12.96
C LEU A 578 -6.05 21.36 13.73
N ALA A 579 -5.80 22.08 14.82
CA ALA A 579 -6.83 22.71 15.63
C ALA A 579 -7.62 23.74 14.82
N MET A 580 -6.94 24.65 14.13
CA MET A 580 -7.59 25.65 13.28
C MET A 580 -8.31 25.03 12.09
N SER A 581 -7.76 23.96 11.49
CA SER A 581 -8.46 23.23 10.41
C SER A 581 -9.75 22.57 10.90
N LEU A 582 -9.76 22.06 12.13
CA LEU A 582 -10.95 21.48 12.76
C LEU A 582 -12.00 22.54 13.12
N GLU A 583 -11.58 23.76 13.49
CA GLU A 583 -12.50 24.89 13.72
C GLU A 583 -13.24 25.33 12.44
N LEU A 584 -12.66 25.07 11.27
CA LEU A 584 -13.30 25.31 9.97
C LEU A 584 -14.33 24.25 9.57
N ASP A 585 -14.51 23.18 10.37
CA ASP A 585 -15.47 22.12 10.05
C ASP A 585 -16.90 22.65 10.05
N THR A 586 -17.53 22.65 8.86
CA THR A 586 -18.92 23.06 8.66
C THR A 586 -19.92 21.90 8.82
N GLY A 587 -19.44 20.71 9.16
CA GLY A 587 -20.21 19.46 9.21
C GLY A 587 -20.47 18.83 7.84
N ARG A 588 -19.94 19.41 6.76
CA ARG A 588 -20.13 18.96 5.37
C ARG A 588 -18.83 18.46 4.76
N HIS A 589 -18.95 17.44 3.92
CA HIS A 589 -17.82 16.79 3.24
C HIS A 589 -17.45 17.44 1.90
N ASP A 590 -18.37 18.23 1.34
CA ASP A 590 -18.26 18.91 0.05
C ASP A 590 -17.91 20.40 0.17
N ALA A 591 -17.67 20.90 1.38
CA ALA A 591 -17.31 22.29 1.60
C ALA A 591 -15.87 22.54 1.10
N PRO A 592 -15.56 23.75 0.57
CA PRO A 592 -14.19 24.08 0.12
C PRO A 592 -13.12 23.90 1.21
N VAL A 593 -13.50 24.11 2.47
CA VAL A 593 -12.63 23.95 3.64
C VAL A 593 -12.33 22.48 3.98
N SER A 594 -13.13 21.52 3.49
CA SER A 594 -12.95 20.10 3.77
C SER A 594 -11.62 19.57 3.22
N ALA A 595 -11.16 20.10 2.09
CA ALA A 595 -9.86 19.74 1.50
C ALA A 595 -8.68 20.11 2.42
N ALA A 596 -8.74 21.26 3.09
CA ALA A 596 -7.71 21.70 4.04
C ALA A 596 -7.63 20.79 5.28
N LEU A 597 -8.79 20.36 5.81
CA LEU A 597 -8.85 19.43 6.94
C LEU A 597 -8.31 18.05 6.55
N LEU A 598 -8.71 17.51 5.40
CA LEU A 598 -8.22 16.23 4.89
C LEU A 598 -6.70 16.24 4.69
N TYR A 599 -6.17 17.33 4.12
CA TYR A 599 -4.72 17.52 3.99
C TYR A 599 -4.02 17.58 5.35
N SER A 600 -4.53 18.39 6.27
CA SER A 600 -3.96 18.55 7.61
C SER A 600 -3.93 17.21 8.35
N ALA A 601 -5.03 16.45 8.35
CA ALA A 601 -5.09 15.11 8.92
C ALA A 601 -4.02 14.17 8.33
N ARG A 602 -3.83 14.20 7.00
CA ARG A 602 -2.80 13.42 6.30
C ARG A 602 -1.38 13.84 6.70
N LEU A 603 -1.10 15.14 6.69
CA LEU A 603 0.21 15.70 7.05
C LEU A 603 0.57 15.34 8.50
N MET A 604 -0.37 15.49 9.43
CA MET A 604 -0.18 15.14 10.85
C MET A 604 0.04 13.65 11.06
N THR A 605 -0.68 12.81 10.32
CA THR A 605 -0.48 11.35 10.38
C THR A 605 0.91 10.95 9.89
N ARG A 606 1.41 11.57 8.81
CA ARG A 606 2.79 11.35 8.34
C ARG A 606 3.80 11.83 9.36
N MET A 607 3.64 13.03 9.92
CA MET A 607 4.56 13.55 10.94
C MET A 607 4.58 12.66 12.19
N HIS A 608 3.42 12.18 12.66
CA HIS A 608 3.35 11.18 13.74
C HIS A 608 4.12 9.90 13.39
N ALA A 609 4.05 9.43 12.13
CA ALA A 609 4.83 8.27 11.70
C ALA A 609 6.35 8.51 11.78
N PHE A 610 6.82 9.71 11.41
CA PHE A 610 8.24 10.08 11.53
C PHE A 610 8.70 10.18 13.00
N ILE A 611 7.90 10.79 13.87
CA ILE A 611 8.18 10.86 15.31
C ILE A 611 8.25 9.45 15.91
N ARG A 612 7.25 8.61 15.62
CA ARG A 612 7.21 7.22 16.08
C ARG A 612 8.44 6.44 15.60
N PHE A 613 8.85 6.64 14.35
CA PHE A 613 10.03 5.96 13.79
C PHE A 613 11.30 6.35 14.55
N LEU A 614 11.53 7.65 14.82
CA LEU A 614 12.67 8.10 15.65
C LEU A 614 12.66 7.45 17.03
N LEU A 615 11.50 7.39 17.68
CA LEU A 615 11.34 6.79 19.01
C LEU A 615 11.64 5.29 19.00
N VAL A 616 11.09 4.55 18.02
CA VAL A 616 11.35 3.11 17.85
C VAL A 616 12.83 2.84 17.62
N GLU A 617 13.47 3.58 16.70
CA GLU A 617 14.89 3.43 16.41
C GLU A 617 15.81 3.80 17.59
N SER A 618 15.29 4.58 18.53
CA SER A 618 15.96 5.01 19.76
C SER A 618 15.61 4.15 20.98
N GLY A 619 14.82 3.08 20.81
CA GLY A 619 14.45 2.14 21.88
C GLY A 619 13.16 2.46 22.65
N TRP A 620 12.47 3.55 22.33
CA TRP A 620 11.26 4.05 23.01
C TRP A 620 9.95 3.64 22.32
N GLY A 621 9.98 2.53 21.56
CA GLY A 621 8.85 2.12 20.73
C GLY A 621 7.63 1.68 21.53
N LYS A 622 7.84 1.00 22.68
CA LYS A 622 6.74 0.51 23.51
C LYS A 622 5.98 1.67 24.15
N GLU A 623 6.74 2.62 24.70
CA GLU A 623 6.24 3.83 25.34
C GLU A 623 5.45 4.66 24.33
N ALA A 624 5.97 4.80 23.10
CA ALA A 624 5.27 5.50 22.02
C ALA A 624 3.94 4.85 21.62
N ASP A 625 3.88 3.52 21.60
CA ASP A 625 2.71 2.75 21.16
C ASP A 625 1.67 2.51 22.27
N PHE A 626 2.10 2.49 23.55
CA PHE A 626 1.27 2.14 24.71
C PHE A 626 1.37 3.20 25.84
N PRO A 627 0.81 4.42 25.64
CA PRO A 627 0.92 5.53 26.59
C PRO A 627 0.33 5.26 27.98
N GLU A 628 -0.71 4.41 28.09
CA GLU A 628 -1.36 4.12 29.38
C GLU A 628 -0.47 3.33 30.34
N GLU A 629 0.55 2.65 29.83
CA GLU A 629 1.56 1.95 30.63
C GLU A 629 2.63 2.94 31.11
N PHE A 630 3.08 3.82 30.20
CA PHE A 630 4.04 4.88 30.50
C PHE A 630 3.55 5.89 31.56
N GLN A 631 2.31 6.38 31.43
CA GLN A 631 1.72 7.32 32.40
C GLN A 631 1.58 6.72 33.81
N LYS A 632 1.49 5.39 33.95
CA LYS A 632 1.46 4.75 35.27
C LYS A 632 2.83 4.70 35.91
N GLU A 633 3.90 4.56 35.13
CA GLU A 633 5.28 4.60 35.64
C GLU A 633 5.69 6.02 36.03
N GLU A 634 5.28 7.03 35.26
CA GLU A 634 5.52 8.45 35.56
C GLU A 634 4.81 8.92 36.84
N ASN A 635 3.54 8.53 37.03
CA ASN A 635 2.80 8.82 38.26
C ASN A 635 3.31 8.08 39.52
N VAL A 636 4.15 7.05 39.36
CA VAL A 636 4.79 6.34 40.49
C VAL A 636 6.10 7.04 40.88
N PHE A 637 6.86 7.55 39.90
CA PHE A 637 8.09 8.31 40.14
C PHE A 637 7.82 9.72 40.70
N GLU A 638 6.79 10.42 40.22
CA GLU A 638 6.44 11.76 40.76
C GLU A 638 5.94 11.70 42.21
N THR A 639 5.45 10.55 42.69
CA THR A 639 5.05 10.39 44.11
C THR A 639 6.21 10.14 45.07
N ASP A 640 7.42 9.85 44.57
CA ASP A 640 8.62 9.62 45.39
C ASP A 640 9.55 10.85 45.44
N GLU A 641 9.30 11.91 44.65
CA GLU A 641 10.09 13.17 44.65
C GLU A 641 9.73 14.13 45.81
N ASP A 642 8.72 13.81 46.64
CA ASP A 642 8.37 14.58 47.85
C ASP A 642 9.06 14.03 49.14
N ALA A 643 10.06 13.15 49.02
CA ALA A 643 10.88 12.70 50.15
C ALA A 643 12.32 13.27 50.04
N GLU A 644 12.62 14.17 50.98
CA GLU A 644 13.81 15.03 51.09
C GLU A 644 15.19 14.33 50.99
N ASP A 645 16.11 15.08 50.37
CA ASP A 645 17.55 15.25 50.65
C ASP A 645 18.26 14.27 51.60
N GLU A 646 19.26 13.54 51.09
CA GLU A 646 20.63 13.55 51.64
C GLU A 646 21.62 12.73 50.77
N SER A 647 22.84 13.27 50.64
CA SER A 647 24.08 12.72 50.06
C SER A 647 24.28 12.80 48.54
N ALA A 648 25.02 13.85 48.17
CA ALA A 648 25.88 13.86 47.00
C ALA A 648 27.01 12.85 47.20
N ASP A 649 27.10 11.86 46.32
CA ASP A 649 28.34 11.19 45.97
C ASP A 649 28.25 10.75 44.49
N ASP A 650 29.27 11.15 43.74
CA ASP A 650 29.50 10.82 42.34
C ASP A 650 29.60 9.29 42.15
N ASP A 651 28.75 8.69 41.33
CA ASP A 651 29.01 7.37 40.76
C ASP A 651 28.48 7.25 39.31
N GLU A 652 29.36 7.54 38.36
CA GLU A 652 29.23 7.21 36.94
C GLU A 652 29.27 5.68 36.73
N SER A 653 28.24 4.93 37.15
CA SER A 653 28.19 3.49 36.85
C SER A 653 26.81 2.84 36.98
N SER A 654 25.79 3.36 36.30
CA SER A 654 24.52 2.61 36.13
C SER A 654 23.96 2.75 34.71
N GLN A 655 24.73 2.25 33.73
CA GLN A 655 24.17 1.81 32.46
C GLN A 655 23.27 0.60 32.74
N ASN A 656 21.96 0.85 32.87
CA ASN A 656 20.96 -0.20 32.95
C ASN A 656 21.00 -1.01 31.63
N SER A 657 21.63 -2.18 31.70
CA SER A 657 21.64 -3.20 30.68
C SER A 657 20.23 -3.81 30.56
N LEU A 658 19.35 -3.14 29.82
CA LEU A 658 18.13 -3.74 29.29
C LEU A 658 18.54 -4.64 28.12
N GLU A 659 18.59 -5.95 28.39
CA GLU A 659 18.77 -6.98 27.38
C GLU A 659 17.67 -6.86 26.30
N THR A 660 18.01 -6.21 25.19
CA THR A 660 17.20 -6.19 23.98
C THR A 660 17.27 -7.57 23.33
N GLY A 661 16.18 -8.33 23.37
CA GLY A 661 16.06 -9.56 22.58
C GLY A 661 16.31 -9.28 21.09
N PRO A 662 16.95 -10.20 20.34
CA PRO A 662 17.27 -9.99 18.94
C PRO A 662 16.00 -10.02 18.08
N GLY A 663 15.57 -8.85 17.59
CA GLY A 663 14.61 -8.74 16.49
C GLY A 663 15.27 -9.06 15.14
N PRO A 664 14.50 -9.46 14.11
CA PRO A 664 15.05 -9.83 12.82
C PRO A 664 15.45 -8.57 12.03
N GLY A 665 16.70 -8.17 12.22
CA GLY A 665 17.33 -7.03 11.56
C GLY A 665 18.61 -6.71 12.32
N GLY A 666 19.77 -6.95 11.70
CA GLY A 666 21.07 -6.72 12.34
C GLY A 666 21.16 -5.29 12.91
N TRP A 667 21.76 -5.18 14.11
CA TRP A 667 21.72 -4.01 15.02
C TRP A 667 20.50 -3.88 15.94
N ALA A 668 20.50 -4.72 16.99
CA ALA A 668 19.83 -4.52 18.29
C ALA A 668 18.64 -3.54 18.26
N GLY A 669 17.58 -3.93 17.52
CA GLY A 669 16.27 -3.28 17.58
C GLY A 669 16.01 -2.08 16.66
N GLY A 670 16.80 -1.82 15.61
CA GLY A 670 16.51 -0.74 14.65
C GLY A 670 16.86 -1.05 13.19
N SER A 671 16.49 -0.13 12.29
CA SER A 671 16.80 -0.12 10.86
C SER A 671 18.31 -0.14 10.59
N GLY A 672 19.14 0.41 11.48
CA GLY A 672 20.58 0.54 11.32
C GLY A 672 21.02 1.69 10.42
N ALA A 673 20.10 2.59 10.04
CA ALA A 673 20.40 3.79 9.28
C ALA A 673 21.05 4.87 10.17
N ARG A 674 21.88 5.73 9.58
CA ARG A 674 22.56 6.82 10.27
C ARG A 674 21.63 8.03 10.37
N GLY A 675 21.63 8.73 11.51
CA GLY A 675 20.82 9.96 11.69
C GLY A 675 19.32 9.73 11.95
N VAL A 676 18.90 8.50 12.27
CA VAL A 676 17.49 8.16 12.60
C VAL A 676 17.23 7.96 14.09
N ARG A 677 18.24 8.19 14.94
CA ARG A 677 18.11 8.13 16.40
C ARG A 677 18.03 9.53 16.98
N CYS A 678 17.13 9.76 17.91
CA CYS A 678 17.06 11.01 18.65
C CYS A 678 18.00 10.98 19.86
N PRO A 679 18.62 12.12 20.24
CA PRO A 679 19.30 12.25 21.53
C PRO A 679 18.36 11.99 22.70
N ALA A 680 18.88 11.49 23.82
CA ALA A 680 18.08 11.19 25.02
C ALA A 680 17.26 12.41 25.50
N ALA A 681 17.82 13.62 25.42
CA ALA A 681 17.14 14.86 25.78
C ALA A 681 15.90 15.17 24.91
N ALA A 682 15.86 14.67 23.67
CA ALA A 682 14.73 14.86 22.77
C ALA A 682 13.64 13.77 22.90
N ALA A 683 13.96 12.62 23.52
CA ALA A 683 13.06 11.47 23.59
C ALA A 683 11.75 11.78 24.33
N ARG A 684 11.80 12.36 25.54
CA ARG A 684 10.59 12.70 26.33
C ARG A 684 9.70 13.75 25.64
N PRO A 685 10.23 14.88 25.12
CA PRO A 685 9.45 15.79 24.29
C PRO A 685 8.79 15.12 23.09
N LEU A 686 9.51 14.22 22.40
CA LEU A 686 8.97 13.47 21.26
C LEU A 686 7.86 12.49 21.66
N LEU A 687 7.98 11.81 22.81
CA LEU A 687 6.91 10.95 23.35
C LEU A 687 5.65 11.75 23.63
N HIS A 688 5.77 12.88 24.33
CA HIS A 688 4.65 13.77 24.59
C HIS A 688 4.00 14.25 23.28
N ALA A 689 4.82 14.68 22.31
CA ALA A 689 4.34 15.07 20.99
C ALA A 689 3.60 13.95 20.26
N ALA A 690 4.15 12.73 20.26
CA ALA A 690 3.53 11.56 19.64
C ALA A 690 2.15 11.29 20.25
N HIS A 691 2.04 11.31 21.57
CA HIS A 691 0.78 11.08 22.28
C HIS A 691 -0.25 12.17 22.02
N ARG A 692 0.14 13.45 22.07
CA ARG A 692 -0.78 14.58 21.78
C ARG A 692 -1.32 14.51 20.35
N LEU A 693 -0.45 14.27 19.37
CA LEU A 693 -0.86 14.09 17.98
C LEU A 693 -1.77 12.88 17.80
N ARG A 694 -1.45 11.75 18.43
CA ARG A 694 -2.29 10.54 18.37
C ARG A 694 -3.68 10.80 18.94
N VAL A 695 -3.77 11.42 20.11
CA VAL A 695 -5.04 11.80 20.75
C VAL A 695 -5.82 12.77 19.87
N ALA A 696 -5.18 13.78 19.27
CA ALA A 696 -5.86 14.71 18.37
C ALA A 696 -6.44 14.01 17.11
N LEU A 697 -5.69 13.09 16.51
CA LEU A 697 -6.14 12.30 15.36
C LEU A 697 -7.31 11.37 15.72
N ASP A 698 -7.23 10.72 16.89
CA ASP A 698 -8.23 9.75 17.34
C ASP A 698 -9.50 10.41 17.93
N ASP A 699 -9.38 11.46 18.73
CA ASP A 699 -10.53 11.99 19.47
C ASP A 699 -11.20 13.16 18.75
N ARG A 700 -10.51 13.80 17.80
CA ARG A 700 -11.06 14.95 17.05
C ARG A 700 -11.24 14.65 15.56
N VAL A 701 -10.20 14.13 14.88
CA VAL A 701 -10.26 13.92 13.42
C VAL A 701 -11.11 12.70 13.05
N ARG A 702 -10.84 11.54 13.66
CA ARG A 702 -11.54 10.27 13.41
C ARG A 702 -13.08 10.40 13.51
N PRO A 703 -13.68 11.06 14.53
CA PRO A 703 -15.12 11.31 14.59
C PRO A 703 -15.65 12.25 13.50
N THR A 704 -14.92 13.32 13.18
CA THR A 704 -15.29 14.25 12.11
C THR A 704 -15.38 13.54 10.75
N LEU A 705 -14.35 12.76 10.41
CA LEU A 705 -14.33 11.99 9.16
C LEU A 705 -15.45 10.94 9.10
N ARG A 706 -15.77 10.29 10.22
CA ARG A 706 -16.90 9.34 10.31
C ARG A 706 -18.24 10.02 10.07
N ARG A 707 -18.47 11.19 10.68
CA ARG A 707 -19.69 11.99 10.45
C ARG A 707 -19.82 12.42 8.99
N TRP A 708 -18.71 12.86 8.39
CA TRP A 708 -18.67 13.22 6.97
C TRP A 708 -18.94 12.00 6.08
N LEU A 709 -18.41 10.83 6.43
CA LEU A 709 -18.64 9.59 5.67
C LEU A 709 -20.12 9.19 5.72
N ALA A 710 -20.75 9.25 6.89
CA ALA A 710 -22.19 9.01 7.04
C ALA A 710 -23.03 9.95 6.16
N THR A 711 -22.63 11.22 6.07
CA THR A 711 -23.29 12.20 5.22
C THR A 711 -23.04 11.94 3.74
N ALA A 712 -21.79 11.72 3.32
CA ALA A 712 -21.42 11.42 1.94
C ALA A 712 -22.14 10.17 1.40
N VAL A 713 -22.23 9.12 2.22
CA VAL A 713 -22.93 7.90 1.87
C VAL A 713 -24.43 8.12 1.74
N ARG A 714 -25.05 8.85 2.69
CA ARG A 714 -26.48 9.23 2.62
C ARG A 714 -26.78 10.05 1.37
N ASP A 715 -25.87 10.94 1.00
CA ASP A 715 -26.03 11.85 -0.13
C ASP A 715 -25.65 11.17 -1.47
N GLY A 716 -25.20 9.90 -1.44
CA GLY A 716 -24.78 9.14 -2.63
C GLY A 716 -23.47 9.63 -3.26
N ALA A 717 -22.67 10.42 -2.53
CA ALA A 717 -21.43 11.01 -2.98
C ALA A 717 -20.26 10.00 -2.94
N GLN A 718 -20.29 9.01 -3.84
CA GLN A 718 -19.37 7.86 -3.84
C GLN A 718 -17.88 8.25 -3.82
N LYS A 719 -17.49 9.27 -4.61
CA LYS A 719 -16.09 9.73 -4.66
C LYS A 719 -15.62 10.27 -3.32
N ALA A 720 -16.46 11.07 -2.65
CA ALA A 720 -16.16 11.59 -1.33
C ALA A 720 -16.11 10.46 -0.29
N ALA A 721 -17.02 9.49 -0.37
CA ALA A 721 -16.99 8.32 0.50
C ALA A 721 -15.69 7.51 0.34
N CYS A 722 -15.22 7.27 -0.90
CA CYS A 722 -13.92 6.63 -1.14
C CYS A 722 -12.75 7.45 -0.55
N SER A 723 -12.76 8.77 -0.73
CA SER A 723 -11.75 9.67 -0.15
C SER A 723 -11.73 9.61 1.38
N LEU A 724 -12.91 9.62 2.02
CA LEU A 724 -13.03 9.54 3.48
C LEU A 724 -12.60 8.17 4.02
N HIS A 725 -12.95 7.07 3.34
CA HIS A 725 -12.41 5.75 3.66
C HIS A 725 -10.89 5.72 3.55
N ALA A 726 -10.31 6.36 2.53
CA ALA A 726 -8.86 6.42 2.36
C ALA A 726 -8.19 7.14 3.53
N HIS A 727 -8.71 8.31 3.94
CA HIS A 727 -8.17 9.06 5.07
C HIS A 727 -8.36 8.33 6.41
N LEU A 728 -9.51 7.69 6.65
CA LEU A 728 -9.75 6.87 7.84
C LEU A 728 -8.78 5.69 7.93
N ALA A 729 -8.53 4.99 6.83
CA ALA A 729 -7.54 3.92 6.78
C ALA A 729 -6.12 4.47 6.99
N TYR A 730 -5.82 5.64 6.44
CA TYR A 730 -4.51 6.27 6.54
C TYR A 730 -4.13 6.65 7.97
N LEU A 731 -5.09 6.94 8.87
CA LEU A 731 -4.85 7.13 10.31
C LEU A 731 -4.17 5.92 10.99
N HIS A 732 -4.20 4.75 10.35
CA HIS A 732 -3.54 3.52 10.79
C HIS A 732 -2.24 3.21 10.03
N TRP A 733 -1.69 4.16 9.26
CA TRP A 733 -0.46 3.98 8.47
C TRP A 733 0.70 3.41 9.27
N SER A 734 0.94 3.95 10.47
CA SER A 734 2.03 3.57 11.37
C SER A 734 1.59 2.73 12.56
N THR A 735 0.38 2.16 12.56
CA THR A 735 -0.09 1.29 13.65
C THR A 735 0.68 -0.03 13.60
N PRO A 736 1.41 -0.43 14.66
CA PRO A 736 2.10 -1.71 14.70
C PRO A 736 1.12 -2.87 14.89
N PRO A 737 1.50 -4.11 14.52
CA PRO A 737 0.63 -5.28 14.68
C PRO A 737 0.13 -5.49 16.11
N ALA A 738 0.95 -5.17 17.12
CA ALA A 738 0.61 -5.33 18.53
C ALA A 738 -0.45 -4.32 19.03
N ALA A 739 -0.54 -3.14 18.40
CA ALA A 739 -1.51 -2.09 18.77
C ALA A 739 -2.76 -2.10 17.88
N LEU A 740 -2.90 -3.08 16.97
CA LEU A 740 -4.04 -3.15 16.07
C LEU A 740 -5.31 -3.59 16.82
N THR A 741 -6.26 -2.67 16.98
CA THR A 741 -7.54 -2.91 17.65
C THR A 741 -8.61 -3.43 16.68
N ARG A 742 -9.75 -3.90 17.22
CA ARG A 742 -10.94 -4.24 16.41
C ARG A 742 -11.38 -3.08 15.50
N ARG A 743 -11.41 -1.85 16.04
CA ARG A 743 -11.79 -0.61 15.33
C ARG A 743 -10.80 -0.29 14.19
N GLY A 744 -9.51 -0.59 14.39
CA GLY A 744 -8.48 -0.48 13.36
C GLY A 744 -8.62 -1.53 12.25
N ALA A 745 -8.74 -2.81 12.61
CA ALA A 745 -8.91 -3.91 11.66
C ALA A 745 -10.17 -3.72 10.79
N GLN A 746 -11.31 -3.33 11.41
CA GLN A 746 -12.54 -3.01 10.69
C GLN A 746 -12.35 -1.83 9.74
N THR A 747 -11.72 -0.74 10.19
CA THR A 747 -11.50 0.45 9.36
C THR A 747 -10.64 0.14 8.14
N LEU A 748 -9.54 -0.60 8.32
CA LEU A 748 -8.65 -0.98 7.23
C LEU A 748 -9.34 -1.90 6.22
N LEU A 749 -10.03 -2.94 6.67
CA LEU A 749 -10.65 -3.92 5.78
C LEU A 749 -11.86 -3.33 5.03
N THR A 750 -12.71 -2.57 5.72
CA THR A 750 -13.86 -1.89 5.09
C THR A 750 -13.41 -0.82 4.11
N ALA A 751 -12.38 -0.04 4.43
CA ALA A 751 -11.83 0.94 3.50
C ALA A 751 -11.21 0.28 2.27
N GLN A 752 -10.40 -0.78 2.45
CA GLN A 752 -9.81 -1.53 1.34
C GLN A 752 -10.91 -2.05 0.40
N ALA A 753 -11.89 -2.76 0.95
CA ALA A 753 -12.95 -3.35 0.14
C ALA A 753 -13.83 -2.27 -0.54
N TYR A 754 -14.21 -1.21 0.19
CA TYR A 754 -15.05 -0.14 -0.36
C TYR A 754 -14.33 0.64 -1.46
N ILE A 755 -13.06 1.01 -1.27
CA ILE A 755 -12.29 1.76 -2.26
C ILE A 755 -12.08 0.91 -3.50
N LEU A 756 -11.62 -0.34 -3.37
CA LEU A 756 -11.32 -1.17 -4.55
C LEU A 756 -12.56 -1.57 -5.35
N VAL A 757 -13.74 -1.57 -4.73
CA VAL A 757 -15.03 -1.80 -5.41
C VAL A 757 -15.57 -0.53 -6.08
N ASN A 758 -15.46 0.62 -5.42
CA ASN A 758 -16.17 1.85 -5.81
C ASN A 758 -15.30 2.92 -6.46
N HIS A 759 -13.99 2.80 -6.37
CA HIS A 759 -13.02 3.70 -7.00
C HIS A 759 -12.40 3.02 -8.23
N ALA A 760 -12.42 3.74 -9.35
CA ALA A 760 -11.80 3.27 -10.59
C ALA A 760 -10.37 3.80 -10.67
N PHE A 761 -9.41 2.99 -10.26
CA PHE A 761 -8.01 3.29 -10.50
C PHE A 761 -7.73 3.26 -12.00
N THR A 762 -7.46 4.42 -12.58
CA THR A 762 -7.06 4.52 -13.97
C THR A 762 -5.63 4.01 -14.10
N ASP A 763 -5.47 2.76 -14.54
CA ASP A 763 -4.24 2.35 -15.23
C ASP A 763 -4.10 3.28 -16.45
N ALA A 764 -2.90 3.78 -16.74
CA ALA A 764 -2.75 4.94 -17.63
C ALA A 764 -3.37 4.76 -19.02
N THR A 765 -3.50 3.50 -19.47
CA THR A 765 -4.10 3.12 -20.75
C THR A 765 -5.56 3.50 -20.93
N ASP A 766 -6.31 3.76 -19.86
CA ASP A 766 -7.73 4.11 -19.96
C ASP A 766 -7.95 5.60 -20.32
N GLY A 767 -6.89 6.41 -20.21
CA GLY A 767 -6.76 7.68 -20.91
C GLY A 767 -6.12 7.44 -22.26
N GLY A 768 -6.93 7.24 -23.31
CA GLY A 768 -6.40 7.13 -24.67
C GLY A 768 -5.40 8.25 -24.93
N ALA A 769 -4.28 7.92 -25.58
CA ALA A 769 -3.19 8.84 -25.92
C ALA A 769 -3.64 10.17 -26.56
N SER A 770 -4.90 10.25 -27.02
CA SER A 770 -5.61 11.43 -27.48
C SER A 770 -5.90 12.49 -26.39
N LYS A 771 -6.17 12.13 -25.12
CA LYS A 771 -6.43 13.14 -24.06
C LYS A 771 -5.18 13.91 -23.65
N LEU A 772 -4.01 13.26 -23.66
CA LEU A 772 -2.71 13.92 -23.48
C LEU A 772 -2.29 14.77 -24.70
N ARG A 773 -2.89 14.53 -25.88
CA ARG A 773 -2.71 15.38 -27.08
C ARG A 773 -3.68 16.57 -27.13
N ALA A 774 -4.88 16.44 -26.57
CA ALA A 774 -5.90 17.50 -26.59
C ALA A 774 -5.60 18.66 -25.62
N ALA A 775 -4.73 18.46 -24.62
CA ALA A 775 -4.24 19.53 -23.74
C ALA A 775 -3.25 20.49 -24.44
N GLY A 776 -2.87 20.22 -25.70
CA GLY A 776 -1.90 21.00 -26.48
C GLY A 776 -2.48 22.15 -27.31
N VAL A 777 -3.76 22.51 -27.13
CA VAL A 777 -4.30 23.77 -27.67
C VAL A 777 -4.47 24.74 -26.50
N LEU A 778 -3.33 25.24 -26.00
CA LEU A 778 -3.32 26.31 -25.02
C LEU A 778 -3.55 27.64 -25.75
N VAL A 779 -4.64 28.31 -25.36
CA VAL A 779 -4.78 29.76 -25.51
C VAL A 779 -3.85 30.40 -24.48
N GLU A 780 -3.04 31.38 -24.89
CA GLU A 780 -2.15 32.13 -24.01
C GLU A 780 -2.94 32.73 -22.83
N GLY A 781 -2.61 32.33 -21.59
CA GLY A 781 -3.10 33.02 -20.38
C GLY A 781 -3.51 32.16 -19.18
N GLU A 782 -3.67 30.85 -19.31
CA GLU A 782 -3.98 29.97 -18.17
C GLU A 782 -2.76 29.11 -17.79
N SER A 783 -2.36 29.20 -16.52
CA SER A 783 -1.38 28.30 -15.88
C SER A 783 -1.93 26.88 -15.91
N GLY A 784 -1.60 26.13 -16.95
CA GLY A 784 -2.05 24.76 -17.14
C GLY A 784 -1.58 23.86 -15.99
N SER A 785 -2.50 23.45 -15.12
CA SER A 785 -2.28 22.38 -14.15
C SER A 785 -1.85 21.11 -14.88
N VAL A 786 -0.58 20.72 -14.70
CA VAL A 786 0.04 19.53 -15.31
C VAL A 786 -0.38 18.23 -14.61
N ALA A 787 -1.36 18.26 -13.69
CA ALA A 787 -1.82 17.09 -12.96
C ALA A 787 -3.20 16.62 -13.45
N SER A 788 -3.26 15.85 -14.55
CA SER A 788 -4.45 15.01 -14.84
C SER A 788 -4.45 13.73 -13.98
N HIS A 789 -3.94 13.80 -12.75
CA HIS A 789 -3.98 12.68 -11.82
C HIS A 789 -5.37 12.60 -11.18
N ASP A 790 -5.87 11.40 -10.96
CA ASP A 790 -7.10 11.18 -10.20
C ASP A 790 -6.85 11.50 -8.71
N GLU A 791 -6.82 12.78 -8.36
CA GLU A 791 -6.65 13.28 -6.98
C GLU A 791 -7.91 13.11 -6.13
N SER A 792 -8.92 12.37 -6.61
CA SER A 792 -10.20 12.22 -5.92
C SER A 792 -10.08 11.61 -4.52
N LEU A 793 -9.06 10.78 -4.26
CA LEU A 793 -8.78 10.22 -2.94
C LEU A 793 -7.96 11.15 -2.03
N GLY A 794 -7.31 12.18 -2.58
CA GLY A 794 -6.31 12.99 -1.88
C GLY A 794 -4.93 12.32 -1.74
N PHE A 795 -4.75 11.11 -2.28
CA PHE A 795 -3.49 10.37 -2.25
C PHE A 795 -3.04 9.99 -3.65
N ALA A 796 -1.73 9.79 -3.83
CA ALA A 796 -1.27 9.07 -5.00
C ALA A 796 -1.84 7.63 -4.96
N PRO A 797 -2.37 7.08 -6.06
CA PRO A 797 -2.94 5.73 -6.08
C PRO A 797 -2.03 4.67 -5.44
N THR A 798 -0.74 4.71 -5.77
CA THR A 798 0.27 3.76 -5.27
C THR A 798 0.49 3.84 -3.77
N GLU A 799 0.25 5.00 -3.14
CA GLU A 799 0.35 5.18 -1.69
C GLU A 799 -0.76 4.44 -0.93
N ILE A 800 -1.97 4.38 -1.50
CA ILE A 800 -3.07 3.59 -0.91
C ILE A 800 -2.80 2.09 -1.00
N PHE A 801 -2.26 1.61 -2.12
CA PHE A 801 -1.85 0.21 -2.23
C PHE A 801 -0.69 -0.15 -1.29
N ASP A 802 0.21 0.80 -1.04
CA ASP A 802 1.29 0.66 -0.07
C ASP A 802 0.78 0.55 1.36
N LEU A 803 -0.19 1.39 1.77
CA LEU A 803 -0.88 1.28 3.05
C LEU A 803 -1.45 -0.12 3.26
N PHE A 804 -2.21 -0.62 2.28
CA PHE A 804 -2.81 -1.94 2.37
C PHE A 804 -1.77 -3.05 2.34
N GLN A 805 -0.71 -2.93 1.53
CA GLN A 805 0.39 -3.89 1.51
C GLN A 805 1.05 -4.01 2.89
N ARG A 806 1.29 -2.88 3.55
CA ARG A 806 1.93 -2.80 4.86
C ARG A 806 1.07 -3.37 5.98
N GLN A 807 -0.24 -3.12 5.97
CA GLN A 807 -1.15 -3.51 7.06
C GLN A 807 -1.77 -4.91 6.86
N ARG A 808 -1.64 -5.51 5.67
CA ARG A 808 -2.33 -6.77 5.32
C ARG A 808 -2.03 -7.91 6.29
N ALA A 809 -0.75 -8.16 6.58
CA ALA A 809 -0.34 -9.24 7.47
C ALA A 809 -0.82 -9.01 8.91
N SER A 810 -0.76 -7.76 9.39
CA SER A 810 -1.27 -7.37 10.71
C SER A 810 -2.78 -7.63 10.83
N VAL A 811 -3.56 -7.24 9.83
CA VAL A 811 -5.02 -7.45 9.81
C VAL A 811 -5.35 -8.95 9.80
N LEU A 812 -4.69 -9.75 8.95
CA LEU A 812 -4.95 -11.19 8.89
C LEU A 812 -4.54 -11.90 10.20
N ARG A 813 -3.38 -11.57 10.77
CA ARG A 813 -2.93 -12.11 12.06
C ARG A 813 -3.90 -11.74 13.19
N TRP A 814 -4.42 -10.51 13.18
CA TRP A 814 -5.43 -10.07 14.14
C TRP A 814 -6.72 -10.88 14.01
N MET A 815 -7.18 -11.14 12.78
CA MET A 815 -8.37 -11.97 12.53
C MET A 815 -8.18 -13.43 12.96
N GLU A 816 -7.00 -14.00 12.74
CA GLU A 816 -6.66 -15.37 13.15
C GLU A 816 -6.60 -15.53 14.67
N THR A 817 -6.12 -14.51 15.38
CA THR A 817 -6.05 -14.48 16.85
C THR A 817 -7.40 -14.16 17.51
N HIS A 818 -8.33 -13.51 16.80
CA HIS A 818 -9.64 -13.10 17.30
C HIS A 818 -10.81 -13.54 16.39
N PRO A 819 -11.01 -14.84 16.12
CA PRO A 819 -11.95 -15.30 15.11
C PRO A 819 -13.44 -14.94 15.39
N GLU A 820 -13.85 -14.81 16.66
CA GLU A 820 -15.21 -14.35 17.00
C GLU A 820 -15.43 -12.87 16.67
N ARG A 821 -14.43 -12.02 16.97
CA ARG A 821 -14.48 -10.60 16.61
C ARG A 821 -14.32 -10.38 15.10
N ALA A 822 -13.59 -11.29 14.43
CA ALA A 822 -13.40 -11.26 12.98
C ALA A 822 -14.72 -11.47 12.21
N ASP A 823 -15.64 -12.30 12.70
CA ASP A 823 -16.97 -12.47 12.08
C ASP A 823 -17.71 -11.12 12.00
N GLY A 824 -17.72 -10.35 13.09
CA GLY A 824 -18.32 -9.02 13.11
C GLY A 824 -17.66 -8.03 12.14
N VAL A 825 -16.34 -8.12 11.94
CA VAL A 825 -15.61 -7.29 10.97
C VAL A 825 -15.96 -7.67 9.53
N LEU A 826 -16.09 -8.97 9.23
CA LEU A 826 -16.46 -9.45 7.89
C LEU A 826 -17.91 -9.11 7.55
N GLU A 827 -18.81 -9.26 8.51
CA GLU A 827 -20.21 -8.83 8.38
C GLU A 827 -20.32 -7.34 8.10
N GLU A 828 -19.48 -6.54 8.75
CA GLU A 828 -19.43 -5.12 8.49
C GLU A 828 -18.97 -4.79 7.05
N VAL A 829 -17.99 -5.51 6.51
CA VAL A 829 -17.60 -5.36 5.10
C VAL A 829 -18.78 -5.66 4.18
N VAL A 830 -19.50 -6.75 4.43
CA VAL A 830 -20.72 -7.09 3.67
C VAL A 830 -21.74 -5.97 3.78
N ARG A 831 -22.01 -5.47 4.99
CA ARG A 831 -22.98 -4.41 5.24
C ARG A 831 -22.62 -3.10 4.52
N VAL A 832 -21.37 -2.67 4.64
CA VAL A 832 -20.85 -1.45 4.01
C VAL A 832 -20.97 -1.52 2.48
N LEU A 833 -20.64 -2.67 1.87
CA LEU A 833 -20.67 -2.84 0.41
C LEU A 833 -22.08 -3.08 -0.15
N THR A 834 -22.91 -3.85 0.54
CA THR A 834 -24.26 -4.24 0.04
C THR A 834 -25.31 -3.16 0.31
N LEU A 835 -25.25 -2.49 1.46
CA LEU A 835 -26.21 -1.45 1.83
C LEU A 835 -25.74 -0.04 1.49
N ASN A 836 -24.50 0.09 0.95
CA ASN A 836 -23.80 1.37 0.84
C ASN A 836 -23.93 2.14 2.16
N SER A 837 -23.36 1.60 3.23
CA SER A 837 -23.42 2.16 4.58
C SER A 837 -22.06 2.74 4.97
N ALA A 838 -22.05 3.79 5.79
CA ALA A 838 -20.81 4.38 6.34
C ALA A 838 -20.13 3.53 7.42
N GLY A 839 -20.75 2.41 7.78
CA GLY A 839 -20.29 1.52 8.82
C GLY A 839 -20.70 1.97 10.23
N SER A 840 -20.50 1.08 11.22
CA SER A 840 -20.85 1.26 12.63
C SER A 840 -19.64 1.80 13.38
N ASP A 841 -19.89 2.70 14.33
CA ASP A 841 -18.84 3.29 15.16
C ASP A 841 -19.01 2.95 16.65
N ASP A 842 -19.97 2.07 16.99
CA ASP A 842 -20.26 1.61 18.35
C ASP A 842 -19.24 0.57 18.82
N PHE A 843 -18.08 1.04 19.26
CA PHE A 843 -17.05 0.21 19.90
C PHE A 843 -16.93 0.47 21.41
N HIS A 844 -17.68 1.44 21.95
CA HIS A 844 -17.59 1.87 23.35
C HIS A 844 -18.07 0.84 24.39
N LEU A 845 -18.55 -0.33 23.96
CA LEU A 845 -19.06 -1.39 24.83
C LEU A 845 -18.05 -2.52 25.06
N ASP A 846 -17.13 -2.79 24.12
CA ASP A 846 -16.18 -3.92 24.22
C ASP A 846 -14.97 -3.61 25.13
N GLU A 847 -14.42 -2.39 25.06
CA GLU A 847 -13.23 -2.00 25.86
C GLU A 847 -13.54 -1.89 27.37
N ARG A 848 -14.80 -1.61 27.73
CA ARG A 848 -15.25 -1.58 29.13
C ARG A 848 -15.27 -2.98 29.76
N GLU A 849 -15.50 -4.04 28.98
CA GLU A 849 -15.49 -5.42 29.49
C GLU A 849 -14.07 -5.93 29.78
N GLU A 850 -13.07 -5.61 28.95
CA GLU A 850 -11.67 -5.99 29.21
C GLU A 850 -11.10 -5.27 30.44
N ARG A 851 -11.43 -3.99 30.63
CA ARG A 851 -11.12 -3.24 31.86
C ARG A 851 -11.85 -3.79 33.10
N GLY A 852 -12.99 -4.47 32.91
CA GLY A 852 -13.73 -5.13 33.98
C GLY A 852 -13.16 -6.49 34.39
N LYS A 853 -12.64 -7.28 33.44
CA LYS A 853 -12.14 -8.64 33.66
C LYS A 853 -10.71 -8.68 34.23
N THR A 854 -9.88 -7.66 33.95
CA THR A 854 -8.51 -7.53 34.49
C THR A 854 -8.45 -7.02 35.94
N ARG A 855 -9.54 -6.45 36.48
CA ARG A 855 -9.64 -6.12 37.91
C ARG A 855 -10.10 -7.33 38.72
N GLY A 856 -9.19 -8.29 38.88
CA GLY A 856 -9.30 -9.31 39.90
C GLY A 856 -9.45 -8.68 41.30
N LYS A 857 -10.57 -9.00 41.97
CA LYS A 857 -10.83 -8.92 43.42
C LYS A 857 -9.91 -8.01 44.26
N LYS A 858 -10.24 -6.73 44.36
CA LYS A 858 -10.09 -5.94 45.61
C LYS A 858 -11.35 -5.11 45.86
N SER A 859 -12.44 -5.82 46.15
CA SER A 859 -13.60 -5.25 46.83
C SER A 859 -13.33 -5.35 48.34
N GLY A 860 -13.14 -4.20 49.00
CA GLY A 860 -13.03 -4.15 50.45
C GLY A 860 -12.27 -2.94 50.97
N ARG A 861 -12.87 -1.74 50.88
CA ARG A 861 -12.71 -0.56 51.79
C ARG A 861 -12.87 0.82 51.12
N ALA A 862 -13.11 0.91 49.81
CA ALA A 862 -13.34 2.21 49.15
C ALA A 862 -14.82 2.59 48.93
N SER A 863 -15.79 1.71 49.25
CA SER A 863 -17.23 2.01 49.09
C SER A 863 -17.89 2.66 50.31
N ARG A 864 -17.18 2.82 51.44
CA ARG A 864 -17.73 3.45 52.66
C ARG A 864 -17.42 4.95 52.82
N LEU A 865 -16.55 5.55 52.01
CA LEU A 865 -16.25 6.99 52.11
C LEU A 865 -17.09 7.87 51.16
N LYS A 866 -17.62 7.31 50.06
CA LYS A 866 -18.51 8.05 49.13
C LYS A 866 -19.95 8.17 49.63
N ALA A 867 -20.38 7.33 50.57
CA ALA A 867 -21.71 7.41 51.18
C ALA A 867 -21.82 8.54 52.24
N THR A 868 -20.71 8.95 52.86
CA THR A 868 -20.72 9.92 53.97
C THR A 868 -20.58 11.37 53.50
N VAL A 869 -20.04 11.61 52.29
CA VAL A 869 -19.86 12.97 51.71
C VAL A 869 -21.07 13.40 50.87
N ALA A 870 -21.82 12.45 50.30
CA ALA A 870 -23.10 12.74 49.62
C ALA A 870 -24.23 13.10 50.62
N ALA A 871 -24.11 12.69 51.88
CA ALA A 871 -25.09 12.97 52.93
C ALA A 871 -24.94 14.38 53.56
N THR A 872 -23.80 15.06 53.39
CA THR A 872 -23.55 16.40 53.96
C THR A 872 -23.79 17.54 52.96
N LEU A 873 -23.70 17.29 51.65
CA LEU A 873 -23.96 18.32 50.62
C LEU A 873 -25.45 18.54 50.31
N ALA A 874 -26.33 17.60 50.66
CA ALA A 874 -27.77 17.73 50.43
C ALA A 874 -28.49 18.59 51.49
N LYS A 875 -27.78 19.13 52.50
CA LYS A 875 -28.38 19.86 53.64
C LYS A 875 -28.15 21.38 53.62
N ALA A 876 -27.72 21.98 52.49
CA ALA A 876 -27.32 23.40 52.44
C ALA A 876 -28.08 24.32 51.45
N ARG A 877 -29.20 23.89 50.86
CA ARG A 877 -30.10 24.78 50.06
C ARG A 877 -31.55 24.29 50.23
N GLY A 878 -32.33 24.73 51.22
CA GLY A 878 -33.09 25.99 51.28
C GLY A 878 -34.55 25.74 50.84
N ALA A 879 -35.47 25.46 51.78
CA ALA A 879 -36.61 26.31 52.21
C ALA A 879 -37.71 26.50 51.12
N SER A 880 -39.03 26.35 51.30
CA SER A 880 -39.93 26.25 52.46
C SER A 880 -41.36 25.90 51.98
N GLN A 881 -42.11 25.09 52.74
CA GLN A 881 -43.59 25.08 52.96
C GLN A 881 -44.54 24.92 51.74
N ASP A 882 -45.64 24.14 51.75
CA ASP A 882 -46.57 23.72 52.81
C ASP A 882 -47.52 22.58 52.35
N LYS A 883 -48.01 21.79 53.33
CA LYS A 883 -49.29 21.02 53.45
C LYS A 883 -49.52 19.71 52.67
N GLU A 884 -49.50 18.56 53.38
CA GLU A 884 -50.67 17.78 53.90
C GLU A 884 -51.50 17.16 52.77
N GLY A 885 -51.34 15.86 52.46
CA GLY A 885 -52.03 14.73 53.14
C GLY A 885 -53.25 14.34 52.28
N ASP A 886 -53.64 13.09 52.03
CA ASP A 886 -53.32 11.81 52.65
C ASP A 886 -54.10 10.71 51.86
N LYS A 887 -53.74 9.44 52.13
CA LYS A 887 -54.55 8.19 51.97
C LYS A 887 -54.50 7.35 50.68
N GLU A 888 -53.65 6.32 50.80
CA GLU A 888 -53.99 4.88 50.87
C GLU A 888 -55.44 4.42 50.59
N GLU A 889 -55.56 3.35 49.80
CA GLU A 889 -56.12 2.03 50.18
C GLU A 889 -55.87 1.08 48.98
N ALA A 890 -55.02 0.04 49.04
CA ALA A 890 -55.02 -1.18 49.86
C ALA A 890 -56.11 -2.20 49.47
N GLY A 891 -55.64 -3.29 48.84
CA GLY A 891 -56.22 -4.63 48.94
C GLY A 891 -56.54 -5.30 47.59
N VAL A 892 -56.34 -6.60 47.39
CA VAL A 892 -55.97 -7.71 48.28
C VAL A 892 -55.72 -8.93 47.37
N THR A 893 -54.63 -9.68 47.63
CA THR A 893 -54.38 -11.15 47.42
C THR A 893 -54.60 -11.80 46.03
N GLU A 894 -53.91 -12.84 45.56
CA GLU A 894 -52.80 -13.70 46.01
C GLU A 894 -52.33 -14.52 44.80
N ASN A 895 -51.00 -14.70 44.69
CA ASN A 895 -50.21 -15.81 44.14
C ASN A 895 -50.72 -16.64 42.93
N VAL A 896 -50.02 -16.47 41.81
CA VAL A 896 -49.50 -17.59 40.99
C VAL A 896 -48.03 -17.30 40.67
N THR A 897 -47.21 -18.32 40.90
CA THR A 897 -45.77 -18.40 40.74
C THR A 897 -45.32 -18.47 39.27
N GLU A 898 -44.07 -18.04 39.07
CA GLU A 898 -43.10 -18.44 38.02
C GLU A 898 -42.95 -17.63 36.72
N ASN A 899 -41.71 -17.11 36.59
CA ASN A 899 -40.87 -16.99 35.40
C ASN A 899 -41.18 -15.91 34.35
N ALA A 900 -40.69 -14.70 34.63
CA ALA A 900 -40.18 -13.81 33.60
C ALA A 900 -38.74 -13.40 33.96
N THR A 901 -37.76 -14.10 33.36
CA THR A 901 -36.40 -13.59 33.28
C THR A 901 -36.44 -12.27 32.49
N ALA A 902 -36.03 -11.19 33.15
CA ALA A 902 -35.78 -9.91 32.51
C ALA A 902 -34.78 -10.14 31.37
N ARG A 903 -35.19 -9.84 30.13
CA ARG A 903 -34.31 -9.86 28.96
C ARG A 903 -33.19 -8.85 29.15
N ASP A 904 -31.97 -9.36 29.21
CA ASP A 904 -30.75 -8.56 29.08
C ASP A 904 -30.77 -7.78 27.75
N PRO A 905 -30.43 -6.48 27.72
CA PRO A 905 -30.36 -5.69 26.49
C PRO A 905 -29.11 -6.00 25.62
N ILE A 906 -28.46 -7.15 25.81
CA ILE A 906 -27.20 -7.58 25.17
C ILE A 906 -27.44 -8.55 23.98
N SER A 907 -28.57 -8.42 23.25
CA SER A 907 -28.88 -9.36 22.14
C SER A 907 -29.19 -8.70 20.78
N SER A 908 -29.02 -7.39 20.62
CA SER A 908 -29.45 -6.69 19.40
C SER A 908 -28.36 -6.41 18.35
N ILE A 909 -27.12 -6.89 18.51
CA ILE A 909 -26.22 -7.08 17.36
C ILE A 909 -26.25 -8.56 17.01
N HIS A 910 -27.25 -8.96 16.23
CA HIS A 910 -27.27 -10.29 15.62
C HIS A 910 -26.03 -10.42 14.71
N VAL A 911 -25.07 -11.25 15.10
CA VAL A 911 -24.05 -11.75 14.17
C VAL A 911 -24.76 -12.80 13.31
N ASP A 912 -25.31 -12.39 12.15
CA ASP A 912 -26.19 -13.20 11.30
C ASP A 912 -25.54 -14.48 10.75
N ARG A 913 -24.21 -14.47 10.57
CA ARG A 913 -23.45 -15.58 9.97
C ARG A 913 -22.11 -15.74 10.67
N ARG A 914 -21.64 -16.99 10.69
CA ARG A 914 -20.26 -17.34 11.01
C ARG A 914 -19.43 -17.41 9.73
N TRP A 915 -18.20 -16.91 9.77
CA TRP A 915 -17.27 -16.97 8.66
C TRP A 915 -16.17 -18.00 8.90
N VAL A 916 -15.77 -18.67 7.83
CA VAL A 916 -14.64 -19.61 7.82
C VAL A 916 -13.72 -19.33 6.64
N ARG A 917 -12.45 -19.68 6.82
CA ARG A 917 -11.46 -19.61 5.74
C ARG A 917 -11.85 -20.58 4.62
N VAL A 918 -11.66 -20.18 3.36
CA VAL A 918 -11.87 -21.06 2.21
C VAL A 918 -11.04 -22.35 2.39
N PRO A 919 -11.67 -23.55 2.40
CA PRO A 919 -10.95 -24.81 2.47
C PRO A 919 -10.14 -25.07 1.19
N GLY A 920 -8.93 -25.61 1.34
CA GLY A 920 -8.08 -25.98 0.20
C GLY A 920 -7.00 -24.93 -0.15
N PRO A 921 -6.35 -25.09 -1.32
CA PRO A 921 -5.17 -24.32 -1.70
C PRO A 921 -5.51 -22.84 -1.92
N GLY A 922 -4.64 -21.96 -1.38
CA GLY A 922 -4.80 -20.51 -1.52
C GLY A 922 -6.03 -19.96 -0.79
N GLY A 923 -6.43 -20.58 0.33
CA GLY A 923 -7.52 -20.09 1.19
C GLY A 923 -7.13 -18.99 2.17
N VAL A 924 -5.84 -18.72 2.37
CA VAL A 924 -5.34 -17.73 3.34
C VAL A 924 -5.87 -16.32 3.01
N GLY A 925 -6.55 -15.70 3.98
CA GLY A 925 -7.17 -14.38 3.81
C GLY A 925 -8.42 -14.36 2.93
N ARG A 926 -8.99 -15.52 2.57
CA ARG A 926 -10.27 -15.63 1.85
C ARG A 926 -11.30 -16.26 2.77
N PHE A 927 -12.43 -15.59 2.93
CA PHE A 927 -13.47 -15.97 3.89
C PHE A 927 -14.81 -16.18 3.20
N ILE A 928 -15.52 -17.22 3.63
CA ILE A 928 -16.84 -17.63 3.12
C ILE A 928 -17.78 -17.91 4.30
N PRO A 929 -19.10 -17.80 4.13
CA PRO A 929 -20.06 -18.22 5.13
C PRO A 929 -19.89 -19.71 5.47
N GLU A 930 -20.03 -20.09 6.74
CA GLU A 930 -19.91 -21.48 7.18
C GLU A 930 -20.90 -22.42 6.45
N SER A 931 -22.08 -21.91 6.06
CA SER A 931 -23.06 -22.64 5.25
C SER A 931 -22.52 -23.13 3.91
N GLU A 932 -21.52 -22.44 3.33
CA GLU A 932 -20.90 -22.78 2.04
C GLU A 932 -19.64 -23.63 2.22
N ALA A 933 -19.13 -23.78 3.45
CA ALA A 933 -17.87 -24.45 3.74
C ALA A 933 -17.86 -25.94 3.34
N ALA A 934 -18.99 -26.62 3.52
CA ALA A 934 -19.12 -28.04 3.17
C ALA A 934 -19.03 -28.26 1.64
N ALA A 935 -19.64 -27.38 0.85
CA ALA A 935 -19.56 -27.43 -0.61
C ALA A 935 -18.14 -27.12 -1.11
N ALA A 936 -17.51 -26.10 -0.53
CA ALA A 936 -16.13 -25.72 -0.84
C ALA A 936 -15.12 -26.83 -0.48
N ALA A 937 -15.24 -27.43 0.70
CA ALA A 937 -14.40 -28.55 1.14
C ALA A 937 -14.56 -29.79 0.25
N LYS A 938 -15.81 -30.12 -0.12
CA LYS A 938 -16.10 -31.21 -1.06
C LYS A 938 -15.48 -30.96 -2.44
N ALA A 939 -15.54 -29.73 -2.95
CA ALA A 939 -14.92 -29.37 -4.22
C ALA A 939 -13.39 -29.47 -4.15
N ALA A 940 -12.78 -29.07 -3.02
CA ALA A 940 -11.34 -29.12 -2.80
C ALA A 940 -10.79 -30.52 -2.49
N GLY A 941 -11.65 -31.47 -2.12
CA GLY A 941 -11.21 -32.79 -1.66
C GLY A 941 -10.50 -32.76 -0.31
N VAL A 942 -10.81 -31.76 0.54
CA VAL A 942 -10.18 -31.53 1.85
C VAL A 942 -11.23 -31.76 2.95
N PRO A 943 -10.89 -32.35 4.10
CA PRO A 943 -11.82 -32.48 5.21
C PRO A 943 -12.31 -31.10 5.70
N ILE A 944 -13.58 -31.01 6.09
CA ILE A 944 -14.14 -29.78 6.66
C ILE A 944 -13.49 -29.56 8.03
N ALA A 945 -12.63 -28.56 8.15
CA ALA A 945 -12.18 -28.06 9.44
C ALA A 945 -13.33 -27.23 10.06
N LYS A 946 -14.18 -27.86 10.88
CA LYS A 946 -15.14 -27.11 11.69
C LYS A 946 -14.36 -26.27 12.71
N ARG A 947 -14.63 -24.97 12.74
CA ARG A 947 -14.12 -24.07 13.76
C ARG A 947 -14.73 -24.52 15.11
N ARG A 948 -13.87 -24.79 16.11
CA ARG A 948 -14.30 -25.27 17.43
C ARG A 948 -15.03 -24.15 18.18
N ASP A 949 -16.09 -24.48 18.90
CA ASP A 949 -16.84 -23.49 19.68
C ASP A 949 -16.09 -23.20 21.00
N ALA A 950 -16.06 -21.93 21.43
CA ALA A 950 -15.38 -21.54 22.66
C ALA A 950 -15.92 -22.25 23.91
N ARG A 951 -17.19 -22.64 23.91
CA ARG A 951 -17.83 -23.43 24.98
C ARG A 951 -17.27 -24.85 25.09
N ASP A 952 -16.90 -25.46 23.96
CA ASP A 952 -16.35 -26.82 23.95
C ASP A 952 -14.93 -26.83 24.53
N ALA A 953 -14.13 -25.79 24.20
CA ALA A 953 -12.78 -25.62 24.75
C ALA A 953 -12.76 -25.32 26.26
N GLU A 954 -13.75 -24.60 26.79
CA GLU A 954 -13.86 -24.34 28.23
C GLU A 954 -14.37 -25.57 29.01
N THR A 955 -15.25 -26.37 28.40
CA THR A 955 -15.77 -27.60 29.00
C THR A 955 -14.69 -28.67 29.12
N GLU A 956 -13.80 -28.81 28.12
CA GLU A 956 -12.64 -29.71 28.18
C GLU A 956 -11.57 -29.23 29.17
N ARG A 957 -11.33 -27.91 29.30
CA ARG A 957 -10.44 -27.36 30.34
C ARG A 957 -10.94 -27.65 31.75
N ARG A 958 -12.27 -27.71 31.95
CA ARG A 958 -12.87 -28.10 33.25
C ARG A 958 -12.84 -29.61 33.51
N LEU A 959 -12.73 -30.42 32.46
CA LEU A 959 -12.73 -31.89 32.54
C LEU A 959 -11.34 -32.52 32.50
N SER A 960 -10.28 -31.73 32.30
CA SER A 960 -8.90 -32.22 32.28
C SER A 960 -8.33 -32.31 33.70
N PRO A 961 -7.91 -33.49 34.21
CA PRO A 961 -7.21 -33.59 35.49
C PRO A 961 -5.78 -33.01 35.39
N PRO A 962 -5.17 -32.57 36.52
CA PRO A 962 -3.87 -31.90 36.49
C PRO A 962 -2.75 -32.87 36.07
N PRO A 963 -1.71 -32.39 35.36
CA PRO A 963 -0.63 -33.25 34.89
C PRO A 963 0.28 -33.68 36.05
N VAL A 964 0.49 -34.99 36.17
CA VAL A 964 1.49 -35.60 37.04
C VAL A 964 2.67 -36.01 36.18
N GLY A 965 3.84 -35.41 36.43
CA GLY A 965 5.20 -35.99 36.40
C GLY A 965 5.75 -36.64 35.11
N PRO A 966 7.06 -36.47 34.80
CA PRO A 966 7.65 -36.88 33.52
C PRO A 966 8.32 -38.27 33.57
N ALA A 967 8.29 -39.00 32.45
CA ALA A 967 9.33 -39.93 31.94
C ALA A 967 8.77 -40.73 30.73
N PRO A 968 9.59 -41.47 29.96
CA PRO A 968 10.73 -41.05 29.13
C PRO A 968 10.57 -41.52 27.66
N SER A 969 11.52 -41.13 26.80
CA SER A 969 11.68 -41.54 25.39
C SER A 969 11.92 -43.03 25.20
N PRO A 970 11.65 -43.56 23.99
CA PRO A 970 12.63 -44.46 23.39
C PRO A 970 12.91 -44.22 21.90
N GLU A 971 14.14 -44.63 21.57
CA GLU A 971 14.84 -44.61 20.30
C GLU A 971 14.35 -45.72 19.33
N GLU A 972 14.64 -45.47 18.06
CA GLU A 972 14.95 -46.36 16.92
C GLU A 972 14.54 -47.85 16.94
N GLU A 973 13.90 -48.29 15.85
CA GLU A 973 14.43 -49.44 15.09
C GLU A 973 13.93 -49.44 13.63
N ASP A 974 14.89 -49.67 12.73
CA ASP A 974 14.84 -49.61 11.28
C ASP A 974 15.07 -51.02 10.70
N LYS A 975 14.35 -51.42 9.64
CA LYS A 975 14.67 -52.44 8.60
C LYS A 975 13.39 -52.85 7.83
N ARG A 976 13.29 -52.54 6.52
CA ARG A 976 13.66 -53.38 5.34
C ARG A 976 12.96 -54.76 5.37
N THR A 977 12.18 -55.20 4.36
CA THR A 977 12.52 -55.35 2.93
C THR A 977 11.30 -55.68 2.05
N ASP A 978 11.37 -55.19 0.80
CA ASP A 978 11.11 -55.83 -0.49
C ASP A 978 9.75 -56.34 -0.99
N VAL A 979 9.57 -55.95 -2.25
CA VAL A 979 8.61 -56.25 -3.30
C VAL A 979 8.87 -57.64 -3.89
N THR A 980 7.82 -58.42 -4.22
CA THR A 980 7.71 -59.15 -5.51
C THR A 980 6.30 -59.72 -5.75
N SER A 981 5.77 -59.33 -6.91
CA SER A 981 4.93 -60.00 -7.92
C SER A 981 4.30 -61.40 -7.75
N ASP A 982 3.10 -61.48 -8.37
CA ASP A 982 2.52 -62.57 -9.19
C ASP A 982 1.58 -63.63 -8.59
N GLY A 983 0.32 -63.58 -9.06
CA GLY A 983 -0.32 -64.74 -9.72
C GLY A 983 -1.49 -65.46 -9.01
N PRO A 984 -2.44 -66.09 -9.75
CA PRO A 984 -3.88 -65.84 -9.57
C PRO A 984 -4.79 -67.09 -9.36
N SER A 985 -6.01 -66.89 -8.85
CA SER A 985 -7.26 -67.67 -9.12
C SER A 985 -8.42 -67.09 -8.29
N GLY A 986 -9.55 -66.67 -8.88
CA GLY A 986 -10.80 -67.44 -9.06
C GLY A 986 -11.57 -67.57 -7.72
N GLU A 987 -12.77 -67.06 -7.47
CA GLU A 987 -14.01 -67.14 -8.24
C GLU A 987 -15.06 -66.09 -7.77
N THR A 988 -15.74 -65.49 -8.76
CA THR A 988 -17.14 -65.05 -8.87
C THR A 988 -18.00 -64.68 -7.64
N SER A 989 -18.55 -63.47 -7.67
CA SER A 989 -19.98 -63.21 -7.43
C SER A 989 -20.34 -61.80 -7.90
N GLU A 990 -21.05 -61.74 -9.03
CA GLU A 990 -21.59 -60.54 -9.65
C GLU A 990 -22.75 -59.98 -8.82
N THR A 991 -22.68 -58.69 -8.46
CA THR A 991 -23.88 -57.85 -8.34
C THR A 991 -23.63 -56.55 -9.08
N SER A 992 -24.32 -56.42 -10.19
CA SER A 992 -24.33 -55.30 -11.13
C SER A 992 -25.02 -54.07 -10.53
N GLY A 993 -24.25 -53.22 -9.85
CA GLY A 993 -24.56 -51.81 -9.70
C GLY A 993 -23.77 -51.03 -10.73
N ALA A 994 -24.43 -50.51 -11.76
CA ALA A 994 -23.80 -49.66 -12.77
C ALA A 994 -23.33 -48.34 -12.14
N GLU A 995 -22.15 -48.34 -11.52
CA GLU A 995 -21.38 -47.13 -11.34
C GLU A 995 -20.97 -46.66 -12.73
N LYS A 996 -21.68 -45.65 -13.25
CA LYS A 996 -21.15 -44.82 -14.33
C LYS A 996 -19.76 -44.37 -13.87
N GLU A 997 -18.71 -44.92 -14.48
CA GLU A 997 -17.37 -44.36 -14.44
C GLU A 997 -17.49 -42.86 -14.68
N LYS A 998 -17.34 -42.06 -13.62
CA LYS A 998 -17.19 -40.63 -13.77
C LYS A 998 -15.92 -40.46 -14.59
N SER A 999 -16.06 -39.97 -15.82
CA SER A 999 -14.95 -39.46 -16.60
C SER A 999 -14.01 -38.68 -15.68
N PRO A 1000 -12.69 -38.96 -15.66
CA PRO A 1000 -11.77 -38.32 -14.74
C PRO A 1000 -11.90 -36.81 -14.87
N LEU A 1001 -12.30 -36.15 -13.77
CA LEU A 1001 -12.58 -34.73 -13.76
C LEU A 1001 -11.31 -33.99 -14.18
N SER A 1002 -11.37 -33.20 -15.26
CA SER A 1002 -10.16 -32.58 -15.80
C SER A 1002 -9.55 -31.63 -14.77
N TYR A 1003 -8.22 -31.45 -14.77
CA TYR A 1003 -7.57 -30.51 -13.86
C TYR A 1003 -8.14 -29.09 -13.98
N ALA A 1004 -8.58 -28.70 -15.19
CA ALA A 1004 -9.25 -27.42 -15.42
C ALA A 1004 -10.62 -27.35 -14.72
N ASP A 1005 -11.41 -28.42 -14.78
CA ASP A 1005 -12.72 -28.47 -14.12
C ASP A 1005 -12.59 -28.54 -12.60
N TRP A 1006 -11.57 -29.24 -12.09
CA TRP A 1006 -11.24 -29.25 -10.67
C TRP A 1006 -10.77 -27.88 -10.19
N MET A 1007 -9.82 -27.26 -10.91
CA MET A 1007 -9.36 -25.90 -10.60
C MET A 1007 -10.52 -24.89 -10.62
N ARG A 1008 -11.47 -25.04 -11.53
CA ARG A 1008 -12.64 -24.17 -11.63
C ARG A 1008 -13.64 -24.39 -10.49
N SER A 1009 -13.86 -25.64 -10.07
CA SER A 1009 -14.73 -25.96 -8.95
C SER A 1009 -14.20 -25.35 -7.65
N VAL A 1010 -12.90 -25.53 -7.35
CA VAL A 1010 -12.26 -25.06 -6.12
C VAL A 1010 -12.14 -23.54 -6.03
N THR A 1011 -11.94 -22.85 -7.15
CA THR A 1011 -11.67 -21.40 -7.13
C THR A 1011 -12.91 -20.55 -7.38
N THR A 1012 -13.76 -20.96 -8.32
CA THR A 1012 -14.70 -20.05 -8.98
C THR A 1012 -16.16 -20.48 -8.83
N MET A 1013 -16.46 -21.78 -8.72
CA MET A 1013 -17.84 -22.29 -8.77
C MET A 1013 -18.39 -22.79 -7.42
N ALA A 1014 -17.56 -23.07 -6.42
CA ALA A 1014 -18.04 -23.68 -5.17
C ALA A 1014 -18.66 -22.71 -4.15
N VAL A 1015 -18.56 -21.39 -4.38
CA VAL A 1015 -18.85 -20.36 -3.38
C VAL A 1015 -19.63 -19.23 -4.02
N GLU A 1016 -20.75 -18.84 -3.43
CA GLU A 1016 -21.59 -17.72 -3.87
C GLU A 1016 -21.11 -16.40 -3.27
N MET A 1017 -20.70 -16.38 -2.00
CA MET A 1017 -20.23 -15.19 -1.30
C MET A 1017 -18.81 -15.36 -0.77
N GLU A 1018 -17.91 -14.45 -1.13
CA GLU A 1018 -16.52 -14.46 -0.67
C GLU A 1018 -16.01 -13.05 -0.37
N VAL A 1019 -15.37 -12.90 0.80
CA VAL A 1019 -14.56 -11.73 1.15
C VAL A 1019 -13.08 -12.12 1.04
N ASN A 1020 -12.36 -11.51 0.11
CA ASN A 1020 -10.94 -11.72 -0.09
C ASN A 1020 -10.14 -10.54 0.50
N ALA A 1021 -9.64 -10.71 1.72
CA ALA A 1021 -8.83 -9.71 2.41
C ALA A 1021 -7.42 -9.54 1.81
N GLN A 1022 -6.93 -10.49 1.00
CA GLN A 1022 -5.64 -10.33 0.30
C GLN A 1022 -5.74 -9.23 -0.76
N LEU A 1023 -6.77 -9.32 -1.61
CA LEU A 1023 -6.97 -8.42 -2.75
C LEU A 1023 -7.96 -7.29 -2.45
N GLY A 1024 -8.65 -7.33 -1.31
CA GLY A 1024 -9.76 -6.43 -0.98
C GLY A 1024 -10.94 -6.59 -1.92
N GLU A 1025 -11.16 -7.80 -2.44
CA GLU A 1025 -12.28 -8.10 -3.32
C GLU A 1025 -13.46 -8.66 -2.53
N PHE A 1026 -14.65 -8.27 -2.92
CA PHE A 1026 -15.90 -8.84 -2.44
C PHE A 1026 -16.67 -9.39 -3.62
N THR A 1027 -17.05 -10.67 -3.55
CA THR A 1027 -17.81 -11.32 -4.61
C THR A 1027 -19.12 -11.87 -4.07
N VAL A 1028 -20.21 -11.59 -4.78
CA VAL A 1028 -21.56 -12.12 -4.52
C VAL A 1028 -22.09 -12.69 -5.83
N ARG A 1029 -22.59 -13.92 -5.81
CA ARG A 1029 -23.10 -14.67 -6.97
C ARG A 1029 -22.09 -14.69 -8.14
N LYS A 1030 -21.04 -15.50 -8.04
CA LYS A 1030 -19.99 -15.67 -9.08
C LYS A 1030 -20.51 -16.11 -10.46
N ASN A 1031 -21.78 -16.47 -10.60
CA ASN A 1031 -22.42 -16.80 -11.88
C ASN A 1031 -22.73 -15.53 -12.69
N ARG A 1032 -22.06 -15.38 -13.85
CA ARG A 1032 -22.34 -14.28 -14.80
C ARG A 1032 -23.70 -14.48 -15.47
N LEU A 1033 -24.59 -13.49 -15.35
CA LEU A 1033 -25.82 -13.42 -16.14
C LEU A 1033 -25.47 -13.18 -17.62
N LYS A 1034 -25.97 -14.04 -18.52
CA LYS A 1034 -25.77 -13.88 -19.96
C LYS A 1034 -26.89 -13.05 -20.59
N SER A 1035 -26.52 -12.27 -21.59
CA SER A 1035 -27.47 -11.75 -22.57
C SER A 1035 -28.22 -12.92 -23.25
N LEU A 1036 -29.55 -12.96 -23.13
CA LEU A 1036 -30.40 -13.91 -23.86
C LEU A 1036 -30.00 -14.02 -25.33
N GLN A 1037 -29.99 -15.25 -25.87
CA GLN A 1037 -29.64 -15.51 -27.25
C GLN A 1037 -30.54 -14.73 -28.22
N ARG A 1038 -29.96 -14.32 -29.36
CA ARG A 1038 -30.65 -13.53 -30.39
C ARG A 1038 -31.90 -14.25 -30.91
N SER A 1039 -31.83 -15.56 -31.10
CA SER A 1039 -32.96 -16.42 -31.49
C SER A 1039 -34.13 -16.32 -30.52
N VAL A 1040 -33.87 -16.35 -29.21
CA VAL A 1040 -34.91 -16.23 -28.17
C VAL A 1040 -35.49 -14.81 -28.12
N ARG A 1041 -34.65 -13.79 -28.32
CA ARG A 1041 -35.10 -12.38 -28.39
C ARG A 1041 -35.88 -12.03 -29.65
N GLU A 1042 -35.74 -12.82 -30.71
CA GLU A 1042 -36.49 -12.70 -31.96
C GLU A 1042 -37.71 -13.62 -32.00
N MET A 1043 -37.95 -14.44 -30.95
CA MET A 1043 -39.17 -15.24 -30.87
C MET A 1043 -40.41 -14.33 -30.85
N PRO A 1044 -41.44 -14.63 -31.65
CA PRO A 1044 -42.66 -13.82 -31.71
C PRO A 1044 -43.29 -13.60 -30.33
N ASP A 1045 -43.34 -14.66 -29.51
CA ASP A 1045 -43.94 -14.64 -28.17
C ASP A 1045 -43.11 -13.79 -27.18
N PHE A 1046 -41.78 -13.89 -27.24
CA PHE A 1046 -40.87 -13.08 -26.41
C PHE A 1046 -40.93 -11.60 -26.79
N THR A 1047 -40.99 -11.30 -28.09
CA THR A 1047 -41.13 -9.94 -28.62
C THR A 1047 -42.50 -9.34 -28.26
N ALA A 1048 -43.55 -10.14 -28.30
CA ALA A 1048 -44.91 -9.74 -27.91
C ALA A 1048 -45.07 -9.51 -26.40
N ALA A 1049 -44.32 -10.24 -25.55
CA ALA A 1049 -44.38 -10.10 -24.10
C ALA A 1049 -43.45 -9.00 -23.54
N LEU A 1050 -42.23 -8.88 -24.07
CA LEU A 1050 -41.16 -8.04 -23.48
C LEU A 1050 -40.56 -7.03 -24.46
N GLY A 1051 -40.90 -7.09 -25.75
CA GLY A 1051 -40.33 -6.22 -26.78
C GLY A 1051 -40.62 -4.73 -26.57
N ALA A 1052 -41.84 -4.38 -26.13
CA ALA A 1052 -42.20 -3.00 -25.80
C ALA A 1052 -41.42 -2.46 -24.59
N THR A 1053 -41.23 -3.29 -23.56
CA THR A 1053 -40.51 -2.97 -22.33
C THR A 1053 -39.01 -2.75 -22.59
N LEU A 1054 -38.41 -3.60 -23.42
CA LEU A 1054 -37.01 -3.50 -23.85
C LEU A 1054 -36.77 -2.30 -24.77
N ALA A 1055 -37.72 -2.00 -25.67
CA ALA A 1055 -37.66 -0.80 -26.52
C ALA A 1055 -37.78 0.50 -25.72
N ALA A 1056 -38.64 0.53 -24.69
CA ALA A 1056 -38.79 1.66 -23.77
C ALA A 1056 -37.53 1.89 -22.92
N HIS A 1057 -36.91 0.82 -22.41
CA HIS A 1057 -35.61 0.90 -21.70
C HIS A 1057 -34.49 1.38 -22.62
N GLY A 1058 -34.40 0.87 -23.86
CA GLY A 1058 -33.41 1.34 -24.84
C GLY A 1058 -33.60 2.79 -25.27
N ALA A 1059 -34.83 3.31 -25.26
CA ALA A 1059 -35.14 4.71 -25.51
C ALA A 1059 -34.81 5.60 -24.29
N ALA A 1060 -35.08 5.14 -23.07
CA ALA A 1060 -34.73 5.81 -21.82
C ALA A 1060 -33.20 5.91 -21.62
N GLU A 1061 -32.46 4.85 -21.95
CA GLU A 1061 -30.99 4.82 -21.89
C GLU A 1061 -30.37 5.77 -22.93
N LYS A 1062 -30.97 5.88 -24.13
CA LYS A 1062 -30.58 6.88 -25.15
C LYS A 1062 -30.92 8.30 -24.72
N ARG A 1063 -32.03 8.53 -24.02
CA ARG A 1063 -32.40 9.84 -23.45
C ARG A 1063 -31.47 10.26 -22.31
N SER A 1064 -31.14 9.35 -21.39
CA SER A 1064 -30.18 9.56 -20.30
C SER A 1064 -28.78 9.89 -20.82
N LYS A 1065 -28.29 9.16 -21.84
CA LYS A 1065 -27.01 9.45 -22.51
C LYS A 1065 -26.99 10.77 -23.30
N ARG A 1066 -28.17 11.30 -23.66
CA ARG A 1066 -28.30 12.60 -24.35
C ARG A 1066 -28.45 13.76 -23.34
N ALA A 1067 -28.94 13.48 -22.13
CA ALA A 1067 -28.98 14.44 -21.02
C ALA A 1067 -27.60 14.63 -20.36
N ASN A 1068 -26.81 13.55 -20.21
CA ASN A 1068 -25.42 13.64 -19.72
C ASN A 1068 -24.40 14.16 -20.76
N ARG A 1069 -24.87 14.54 -21.95
CA ARG A 1069 -24.06 15.14 -23.04
C ARG A 1069 -24.48 16.58 -23.36
N ARG A 1070 -25.36 17.17 -22.57
CA ARG A 1070 -25.71 18.59 -22.64
C ARG A 1070 -25.19 19.30 -21.42
#